data_AF-A0A838IM14-F1
#
_entry.id   AF-A0A838IM14-F1
#
_cell.length_a   1.000
_cell.length_b   1.000
_cell.length_c   1.000
_cell.angle_alpha   90.00
_cell.angle_beta   90.00
_cell.angle_gamma   90.00
#
_symmetry.space_group_name_H-M   'P 1'
#
loop_
_entity.id
_entity.type
_entity.pdbx_description
1 polymer ?
#
loop_
_entity_poly.entity_id
_entity_poly.type
_entity_poly.pdbx_seq_one_letter_code
_entity_poly.pdbx_strand_id
1 'polypeptide(L)'
;MADGACTAWSDPVGCPSGEVCSGGQCAGSCSDVCAPGAKECSGGRPRICETNTDGCADWAIPPACEAGSVCSAGNCVQNCTDACTSGAKRCSGNGATEACTLQGSGCLDWAAPQACPNNGVCAGGECAGCAEGAERCGTSGAVQACQAGNWQDIQTCPFGCAAGQCTSAVTCAPGDYRCNANAVEVCNAGGSAYLYLASCTVGCQNGLCTGACTPGATRCNGQNVETCNGAGTAWVVSAACTTFCDAVERTCALSSLEITSNTNRDGVIVVDGPVIVRSGATLNSPTGDLTIRAKSITVELGASITASPTGATAEGQGLDGTYCLSNHRGGGGGSYGGVAQTISCVVTSSVHGSTTDVFVTPGSRGGMGANAGGTGGMGGGVIRLIAGTINIAGQITANGQNGGDAATSSTRGGGGGGSGGGILVAADQLTLTVAIAASFGTGGLKALTSSTNGANGGLGRVKLLYGSQKSITGTVTGTRSESLLPPLILTSPTHPDQNLIYNDDFDIAVITWEQAFPSVQAYYRLLNKTLNTVPTPANATYVADELIALDRTAFTNGINYFHIVPVNAASVIGEVESRFRIRVNTVAPTVSSTSHAVQTTWSANNTVFYEWALPYADENVTGYFYVLDHFGETVPTANDTPLLASQKQLIRSNLAPGIWAFHLVAIDTQGRLTKAGGHYRVRIGADPGTGTVLGNIVNQAAVSVQGATVTVNRGLLRPQTADQVTNAAGSYNFAAVPVGTWELRITAPGYQTKYVTIDVGAGASTTANINLTAL
;
A
#
# COMPACT_ATOMS: atom_id res chain seq x y z
N MET A 1 -8.66 -65.45 29.46
CA MET A 1 -8.52 -64.84 30.79
C MET A 1 -7.91 -63.47 30.56
N ALA A 2 -8.68 -62.41 30.79
CA ALA A 2 -8.26 -61.02 30.61
C ALA A 2 -7.88 -60.48 31.98
N ASP A 3 -6.62 -60.06 32.15
CA ASP A 3 -6.19 -59.23 33.28
C ASP A 3 -6.29 -57.78 32.84
N GLY A 4 -7.16 -57.03 33.53
CA GLY A 4 -7.44 -55.62 33.27
C GLY A 4 -6.28 -54.71 33.67
N ALA A 5 -5.74 -53.98 32.70
CA ALA A 5 -4.88 -52.83 32.96
C ALA A 5 -5.74 -51.63 33.38
N CYS A 6 -5.65 -51.20 34.63
CA CYS A 6 -6.17 -49.91 35.06
C CYS A 6 -5.20 -48.80 34.60
N THR A 7 -5.71 -47.73 34.00
CA THR A 7 -4.95 -46.50 33.77
C THR A 7 -4.81 -45.75 35.10
N ALA A 8 -3.58 -45.42 35.49
CA ALA A 8 -3.27 -44.57 36.64
C ALA A 8 -2.89 -43.16 36.16
N TRP A 9 -3.24 -42.14 36.95
CA TRP A 9 -2.79 -40.77 36.71
C TRP A 9 -1.26 -40.68 36.81
N SER A 10 -0.64 -39.87 35.95
CA SER A 10 0.78 -39.52 36.10
C SER A 10 0.97 -38.55 37.27
N ASP A 11 2.20 -38.45 37.77
CA ASP A 11 2.54 -37.48 38.82
C ASP A 11 2.23 -36.03 38.37
N PRO A 12 1.77 -35.15 39.29
CA PRO A 12 1.48 -33.76 38.97
C PRO A 12 2.70 -33.03 38.41
N VAL A 13 2.53 -32.32 37.29
CA VAL A 13 3.55 -31.43 36.73
C VAL A 13 3.40 -30.05 37.36
N GLY A 14 4.48 -29.52 37.96
CA GLY A 14 4.47 -28.19 38.57
C GLY A 14 4.39 -27.07 37.52
N CYS A 15 3.78 -25.94 37.90
CA CYS A 15 3.66 -24.78 37.03
C CYS A 15 5.03 -24.09 36.77
N PRO A 16 5.22 -23.45 35.60
CA PRO A 16 6.40 -22.65 35.30
C PRO A 16 6.62 -21.54 36.34
N SER A 17 7.87 -21.09 36.48
CA SER A 17 8.25 -20.07 37.47
C SER A 17 7.45 -18.77 37.29
N GLY A 18 6.65 -18.42 38.31
CA GLY A 18 5.81 -17.22 38.33
C GLY A 18 4.32 -17.48 38.13
N GLU A 19 3.92 -18.73 37.86
CA GLU A 19 2.52 -19.15 37.76
C GLU A 19 2.12 -20.07 38.92
N VAL A 20 0.84 -20.05 39.27
CA VAL A 20 0.22 -20.89 40.31
C VAL A 20 -0.85 -21.78 39.68
N CYS A 21 -1.09 -22.96 40.26
CA CYS A 21 -2.13 -23.85 39.80
C CYS A 21 -3.50 -23.34 40.27
N SER A 22 -4.40 -23.03 39.33
CA SER A 22 -5.78 -22.60 39.60
C SER A 22 -6.74 -23.46 38.77
N GLY A 23 -7.47 -24.38 39.41
CA GLY A 23 -8.44 -25.23 38.71
C GLY A 23 -7.79 -26.17 37.68
N GLY A 24 -6.58 -26.65 37.96
CA GLY A 24 -5.83 -27.57 37.09
C GLY A 24 -5.11 -26.92 35.90
N GLN A 25 -4.97 -25.59 35.87
CA GLN A 25 -4.20 -24.84 34.88
C GLN A 25 -3.22 -23.89 35.57
N CYS A 26 -2.09 -23.58 34.92
CA CYS A 26 -1.15 -22.58 35.42
C CYS A 26 -1.61 -21.17 35.04
N ALA A 27 -1.67 -20.27 36.03
CA ALA A 27 -2.13 -18.89 35.88
C ALA A 27 -1.24 -17.92 36.68
N GLY A 28 -1.16 -16.65 36.27
CA GLY A 28 -0.34 -15.63 36.95
C GLY A 28 -0.82 -15.22 38.35
N SER A 29 -2.04 -15.60 38.73
CA SER A 29 -2.61 -15.46 40.07
C SER A 29 -3.67 -16.53 40.28
N CYS A 30 -3.83 -17.04 41.50
CA CYS A 30 -4.90 -18.00 41.79
C CYS A 30 -6.24 -17.27 41.98
N SER A 31 -7.34 -17.96 41.70
CA SER A 31 -8.69 -17.51 42.00
C SER A 31 -9.46 -18.63 42.69
N ASP A 32 -10.36 -18.29 43.60
CA ASP A 32 -11.23 -19.28 44.25
C ASP A 32 -12.11 -19.96 43.20
N VAL A 33 -11.85 -21.25 42.94
CA VAL A 33 -12.65 -22.05 41.99
C VAL A 33 -13.87 -22.69 42.65
N CYS A 34 -13.96 -22.61 43.97
CA CYS A 34 -15.08 -23.06 44.78
C CYS A 34 -15.19 -22.23 46.08
N ALA A 35 -16.34 -22.27 46.75
CA ALA A 35 -16.52 -21.60 48.04
C ALA A 35 -15.86 -22.44 49.16
N PRO A 36 -14.97 -21.88 50.01
CA PRO A 36 -14.31 -22.62 51.09
C PRO A 36 -15.31 -23.41 51.96
N GLY A 37 -15.03 -24.70 52.15
CA GLY A 37 -15.89 -25.62 52.90
C GLY A 37 -17.08 -26.19 52.13
N ALA A 38 -17.32 -25.79 50.87
CA ALA A 38 -18.31 -26.42 50.01
C ALA A 38 -17.99 -27.90 49.80
N LYS A 39 -19.02 -28.75 49.66
CA LYS A 39 -18.89 -30.17 49.39
C LYS A 39 -19.72 -30.55 48.18
N GLU A 40 -19.19 -31.41 47.33
CA GLU A 40 -19.96 -31.99 46.22
C GLU A 40 -19.45 -33.37 45.82
N CYS A 41 -20.18 -34.02 44.92
CA CYS A 41 -19.77 -35.29 44.33
C CYS A 41 -19.25 -35.03 42.90
N SER A 42 -18.13 -35.65 42.54
CA SER A 42 -17.60 -35.65 41.17
C SER A 42 -17.00 -37.02 40.87
N GLY A 43 -17.45 -37.65 39.78
CA GLY A 43 -17.04 -39.03 39.43
C GLY A 43 -17.40 -40.08 40.50
N GLY A 44 -18.47 -39.85 41.27
CA GLY A 44 -18.92 -40.75 42.33
C GLY A 44 -18.14 -40.65 43.65
N ARG A 45 -17.25 -39.66 43.80
CA ARG A 45 -16.47 -39.40 45.02
C ARG A 45 -16.82 -38.04 45.63
N PRO A 46 -16.83 -37.90 46.97
CA PRO A 46 -16.96 -36.60 47.60
C PRO A 46 -15.69 -35.78 47.34
N ARG A 47 -15.85 -34.48 47.10
CA ARG A 47 -14.80 -33.46 47.11
C ARG A 47 -15.19 -32.32 48.03
N ILE A 48 -14.21 -31.76 48.74
CA ILE A 48 -14.40 -30.62 49.64
C ILE A 48 -13.51 -29.47 49.20
N CYS A 49 -14.04 -28.26 49.20
CA CYS A 49 -13.31 -27.07 48.83
C CYS A 49 -12.43 -26.63 49.99
N GLU A 50 -11.11 -26.70 49.83
CA GLU A 50 -10.11 -26.37 50.84
C GLU A 50 -9.20 -25.25 50.33
N THR A 51 -8.72 -24.40 51.23
CA THR A 51 -7.75 -23.35 50.88
C THR A 51 -6.36 -23.97 50.78
N ASN A 52 -5.76 -23.91 49.59
CA ASN A 52 -4.43 -24.43 49.32
C ASN A 52 -3.34 -23.52 49.92
N THR A 53 -2.08 -23.98 49.87
CA THR A 53 -0.90 -23.22 50.34
C THR A 53 -0.71 -21.88 49.62
N ASP A 54 -1.29 -21.73 48.43
CA ASP A 54 -1.21 -20.53 47.59
C ASP A 54 -2.31 -19.48 47.94
N GLY A 55 -3.17 -19.77 48.94
CA GLY A 55 -4.13 -18.81 49.49
C GLY A 55 -5.52 -18.79 48.84
N CYS A 56 -5.74 -19.57 47.77
CA CYS A 56 -7.04 -19.73 47.10
C CYS A 56 -7.69 -21.09 47.39
N ALA A 57 -9.02 -21.15 47.28
CA ALA A 57 -9.82 -22.33 47.53
C ALA A 57 -9.98 -23.22 46.28
N ASP A 58 -9.61 -24.51 46.42
CA ASP A 58 -9.68 -25.53 45.37
C ASP A 58 -10.26 -26.85 45.92
N TRP A 59 -10.69 -27.74 45.02
CA TRP A 59 -11.31 -29.01 45.37
C TRP A 59 -10.27 -30.06 45.79
N ALA A 60 -10.25 -30.39 47.09
CA ALA A 60 -9.51 -31.52 47.63
C ALA A 60 -10.30 -32.84 47.46
N ILE A 61 -9.57 -33.94 47.21
CA ILE A 61 -10.14 -35.28 47.03
C ILE A 61 -9.97 -36.10 48.32
N PRO A 62 -10.99 -36.24 49.18
CA PRO A 62 -11.00 -37.17 50.31
C PRO A 62 -11.07 -38.65 49.85
N PRO A 63 -10.87 -39.61 50.78
CA PRO A 63 -10.98 -41.05 50.49
C PRO A 63 -12.34 -41.42 49.87
N ALA A 64 -12.34 -42.42 48.99
CA ALA A 64 -13.55 -42.95 48.39
C ALA A 64 -14.52 -43.50 49.45
N CYS A 65 -15.82 -43.47 49.17
CA CYS A 65 -16.84 -44.02 50.05
C CYS A 65 -16.61 -45.51 50.35
N GLU A 66 -16.86 -45.93 51.58
CA GLU A 66 -16.73 -47.32 52.01
C GLU A 66 -17.69 -48.25 51.25
N ALA A 67 -17.35 -49.53 51.15
CA ALA A 67 -18.12 -50.53 50.40
C ALA A 67 -19.59 -50.55 50.84
N GLY A 68 -20.51 -50.30 49.90
CA GLY A 68 -21.95 -50.24 50.15
C GLY A 68 -22.51 -48.82 50.39
N SER A 69 -21.69 -47.77 50.32
CA SER A 69 -22.14 -46.37 50.35
C SER A 69 -21.78 -45.63 49.06
N VAL A 70 -22.58 -44.63 48.70
CA VAL A 70 -22.47 -43.85 47.45
C VAL A 70 -22.36 -42.36 47.78
N CYS A 71 -21.63 -41.60 46.96
CA CYS A 71 -21.60 -40.15 47.13
C CYS A 71 -22.94 -39.53 46.72
N SER A 72 -23.54 -38.72 47.59
CA SER A 72 -24.67 -37.85 47.26
C SER A 72 -24.56 -36.54 48.05
N ALA A 73 -24.76 -35.40 47.38
CA ALA A 73 -24.61 -34.05 47.96
C ALA A 73 -23.28 -33.85 48.71
N GLY A 74 -22.19 -34.40 48.17
CA GLY A 74 -20.83 -34.30 48.75
C GLY A 74 -20.60 -35.15 50.01
N ASN A 75 -21.48 -36.09 50.33
CA ASN A 75 -21.34 -36.99 51.47
C ASN A 75 -21.54 -38.46 51.05
N CYS A 76 -20.87 -39.39 51.73
CA CYS A 76 -21.11 -40.82 51.54
C CYS A 76 -22.40 -41.24 52.29
N VAL A 77 -23.40 -41.71 51.55
CA VAL A 77 -24.72 -42.10 52.07
C VAL A 77 -25.14 -43.47 51.55
N GLN A 78 -26.07 -44.13 52.23
CA GLN A 78 -26.57 -45.47 51.86
C GLN A 78 -27.59 -45.44 50.71
N ASN A 79 -28.31 -44.34 50.53
CA ASN A 79 -29.25 -44.12 49.42
C ASN A 79 -28.96 -42.75 48.81
N CYS A 80 -28.79 -42.68 47.49
CA CYS A 80 -28.56 -41.42 46.79
C CYS A 80 -29.88 -40.75 46.39
N THR A 81 -29.82 -39.43 46.19
CA THR A 81 -30.81 -38.65 45.44
C THR A 81 -30.12 -38.02 44.24
N ASP A 82 -30.86 -37.80 43.15
CA ASP A 82 -30.34 -37.13 41.96
C ASP A 82 -29.82 -35.72 42.33
N ALA A 83 -28.54 -35.48 42.06
CA ALA A 83 -27.88 -34.20 42.35
C ALA A 83 -28.05 -33.18 41.22
N CYS A 84 -28.47 -33.64 40.04
CA CYS A 84 -28.59 -32.83 38.83
C CYS A 84 -29.59 -33.46 37.84
N THR A 85 -30.00 -32.68 36.83
CA THR A 85 -30.89 -33.15 35.76
C THR A 85 -30.08 -33.85 34.66
N SER A 86 -30.52 -35.03 34.21
CA SER A 86 -29.84 -35.82 33.17
C SER A 86 -29.47 -34.96 31.95
N GLY A 87 -28.20 -34.97 31.56
CA GLY A 87 -27.68 -34.23 30.41
C GLY A 87 -27.40 -32.74 30.65
N ALA A 88 -27.68 -32.20 31.85
CA ALA A 88 -27.22 -30.86 32.22
C ALA A 88 -25.69 -30.80 32.14
N LYS A 89 -25.16 -29.65 31.72
CA LYS A 89 -23.71 -29.38 31.69
C LYS A 89 -23.37 -28.20 32.58
N ARG A 90 -22.19 -28.22 33.18
CA ARG A 90 -21.65 -27.09 33.95
C ARG A 90 -20.13 -26.99 33.80
N CYS A 91 -19.59 -25.85 34.20
CA CYS A 91 -18.14 -25.69 34.30
C CYS A 91 -17.64 -26.20 35.65
N SER A 92 -16.55 -26.96 35.61
CA SER A 92 -15.76 -27.33 36.78
C SER A 92 -14.43 -26.59 36.68
N GLY A 93 -14.39 -25.36 37.23
CA GLY A 93 -13.31 -24.41 36.99
C GLY A 93 -13.31 -23.82 35.58
N ASN A 94 -12.24 -23.10 35.21
CA ASN A 94 -12.17 -22.36 33.94
C ASN A 94 -11.81 -23.23 32.73
N GLY A 95 -11.38 -24.48 32.90
CA GLY A 95 -10.82 -25.31 31.82
C GLY A 95 -11.51 -26.64 31.56
N ALA A 96 -12.60 -26.95 32.27
CA ALA A 96 -13.27 -28.25 32.15
C ALA A 96 -14.79 -28.17 32.27
N THR A 97 -15.47 -29.07 31.57
CA THR A 97 -16.93 -29.26 31.62
C THR A 97 -17.27 -30.54 32.38
N GLU A 98 -18.34 -30.53 33.15
CA GLU A 98 -18.95 -31.73 33.73
C GLU A 98 -20.35 -31.92 33.13
N ALA A 99 -20.73 -33.17 32.87
CA ALA A 99 -22.07 -33.52 32.43
C ALA A 99 -22.77 -34.35 33.52
N CYS A 100 -24.04 -34.10 33.73
CA CYS A 100 -24.86 -34.87 34.63
C CYS A 100 -25.24 -36.21 33.98
N THR A 101 -24.71 -37.31 34.50
CA THR A 101 -24.94 -38.65 33.96
C THR A 101 -25.33 -39.61 35.07
N LEU A 102 -25.98 -40.72 34.68
CA LEU A 102 -26.31 -41.80 35.61
C LEU A 102 -25.02 -42.49 36.05
N GLN A 103 -24.69 -42.40 37.34
CA GLN A 103 -23.49 -43.05 37.89
C GLN A 103 -23.78 -44.49 38.31
N GLY A 104 -22.72 -45.24 38.64
CA GLY A 104 -22.83 -46.62 39.15
C GLY A 104 -23.63 -46.77 40.44
N SER A 105 -23.96 -45.66 41.12
CA SER A 105 -24.85 -45.59 42.29
C SER A 105 -26.33 -45.71 41.96
N GLY A 106 -26.73 -45.58 40.69
CA GLY A 106 -28.13 -45.60 40.25
C GLY A 106 -28.86 -44.25 40.30
N CYS A 107 -28.18 -43.16 40.68
CA CYS A 107 -28.70 -41.78 40.63
C CYS A 107 -27.90 -40.90 39.65
N LEU A 108 -28.49 -39.78 39.24
CA LEU A 108 -27.87 -38.77 38.40
C LEU A 108 -26.90 -37.90 39.21
N ASP A 109 -25.65 -37.82 38.72
CA ASP A 109 -24.60 -37.03 39.34
C ASP A 109 -23.58 -36.53 38.30
N TRP A 110 -22.77 -35.54 38.68
CA TRP A 110 -21.77 -34.94 37.81
C TRP A 110 -20.63 -35.92 37.53
N ALA A 111 -20.45 -36.23 36.24
CA ALA A 111 -19.34 -37.04 35.76
C ALA A 111 -17.99 -36.34 36.04
N ALA A 112 -16.90 -37.09 35.89
CA ALA A 112 -15.56 -36.53 36.01
C ALA A 112 -15.36 -35.35 35.03
N PRO A 113 -14.65 -34.27 35.42
CA PRO A 113 -14.41 -33.13 34.55
C PRO A 113 -13.70 -33.53 33.26
N GLN A 114 -14.24 -33.10 32.12
CA GLN A 114 -13.60 -33.23 30.81
C GLN A 114 -12.94 -31.90 30.44
N ALA A 115 -11.61 -31.92 30.26
CA ALA A 115 -10.85 -30.74 29.85
C ALA A 115 -11.30 -30.21 28.48
N CYS A 116 -11.32 -28.89 28.34
CA CYS A 116 -11.64 -28.24 27.08
C CYS A 116 -10.51 -28.45 26.05
N PRO A 117 -10.83 -28.82 24.80
CA PRO A 117 -9.83 -28.97 23.75
C PRO A 117 -9.01 -27.68 23.55
N ASN A 118 -7.74 -27.82 23.17
CA ASN A 118 -6.82 -26.70 22.88
C ASN A 118 -6.65 -25.68 24.03
N ASN A 119 -6.75 -26.12 25.29
CA ASN A 119 -6.75 -25.26 26.47
C ASN A 119 -7.86 -24.17 26.43
N GLY A 120 -9.01 -24.50 25.84
CA GLY A 120 -10.18 -23.62 25.79
C GLY A 120 -10.74 -23.30 27.17
N VAL A 121 -11.57 -22.26 27.24
CA VAL A 121 -12.20 -21.80 28.48
C VAL A 121 -13.62 -22.36 28.57
N CYS A 122 -14.02 -22.87 29.74
CA CYS A 122 -15.40 -23.26 29.98
C CYS A 122 -16.26 -22.04 30.31
N ALA A 123 -17.28 -21.78 29.49
CA ALA A 123 -18.28 -20.74 29.74
C ALA A 123 -19.68 -21.32 29.49
N GLY A 124 -20.60 -21.11 30.45
CA GLY A 124 -21.99 -21.60 30.31
C GLY A 124 -22.15 -23.12 30.23
N GLY A 125 -21.16 -23.90 30.67
CA GLY A 125 -21.17 -25.37 30.56
C GLY A 125 -20.69 -25.91 29.21
N GLU A 126 -20.11 -25.05 28.36
CA GLU A 126 -19.52 -25.41 27.07
C GLU A 126 -18.09 -24.89 26.94
N CYS A 127 -17.31 -25.54 26.08
CA CYS A 127 -15.92 -25.13 25.81
C CYS A 127 -15.89 -24.07 24.71
N ALA A 128 -15.45 -22.86 25.06
CA ALA A 128 -15.17 -21.77 24.13
C ALA A 128 -13.67 -21.73 23.78
N GLY A 129 -13.34 -21.37 22.54
CA GLY A 129 -11.95 -21.24 22.08
C GLY A 129 -11.22 -20.00 22.63
N CYS A 130 -11.97 -19.07 23.23
CA CYS A 130 -11.46 -17.85 23.85
C CYS A 130 -12.51 -17.22 24.78
N ALA A 131 -12.07 -16.29 25.64
CA ALA A 131 -12.95 -15.48 26.47
C ALA A 131 -13.45 -14.27 25.67
N GLU A 132 -14.77 -14.01 25.70
CA GLU A 132 -15.41 -12.92 24.94
C GLU A 132 -14.73 -11.57 25.18
N GLY A 133 -14.45 -10.82 24.11
CA GLY A 133 -13.77 -9.52 24.18
C GLY A 133 -12.28 -9.57 24.49
N ALA A 134 -11.68 -10.74 24.73
CA ALA A 134 -10.23 -10.86 24.79
C ALA A 134 -9.62 -10.49 23.43
N GLU A 135 -8.45 -9.84 23.46
CA GLU A 135 -7.71 -9.45 22.26
C GLU A 135 -6.36 -10.16 22.19
N ARG A 136 -5.92 -10.49 20.98
CA ARG A 136 -4.59 -11.07 20.71
C ARG A 136 -4.10 -10.69 19.33
N CYS A 137 -2.86 -11.02 19.03
CA CYS A 137 -2.34 -10.94 17.67
C CYS A 137 -2.60 -12.26 16.94
N GLY A 138 -3.31 -12.18 15.82
CA GLY A 138 -3.52 -13.31 14.92
C GLY A 138 -2.27 -13.64 14.12
N THR A 139 -2.24 -14.83 13.51
CA THR A 139 -1.15 -15.26 12.64
C THR A 139 -1.05 -14.45 11.34
N SER A 140 -2.11 -13.73 10.97
CA SER A 140 -2.15 -12.74 9.88
C SER A 140 -1.42 -11.44 10.23
N GLY A 141 -1.02 -11.26 11.49
CA GLY A 141 -0.50 -9.99 12.00
C GLY A 141 -1.57 -8.96 12.32
N ALA A 142 -2.85 -9.30 12.22
CA ALA A 142 -3.98 -8.47 12.65
C ALA A 142 -4.26 -8.61 14.16
N VAL A 143 -4.91 -7.61 14.77
CA VAL A 143 -5.55 -7.80 16.07
C VAL A 143 -6.79 -8.67 15.88
N GLN A 144 -6.87 -9.74 16.67
CA GLN A 144 -8.04 -10.59 16.80
C GLN A 144 -8.76 -10.29 18.11
N ALA A 145 -10.08 -10.20 18.08
CA ALA A 145 -10.92 -10.23 19.27
C ALA A 145 -11.73 -11.52 19.32
N CYS A 146 -11.98 -12.01 20.52
CA CYS A 146 -12.90 -13.12 20.72
C CYS A 146 -14.34 -12.64 20.58
N GLN A 147 -15.05 -13.19 19.59
CA GLN A 147 -16.47 -12.96 19.37
C GLN A 147 -17.18 -14.30 19.23
N ALA A 148 -18.18 -14.52 20.08
CA ALA A 148 -18.92 -15.78 20.17
C ALA A 148 -17.99 -17.01 20.32
N GLY A 149 -16.98 -16.89 21.18
CA GLY A 149 -16.03 -17.97 21.48
C GLY A 149 -15.03 -18.29 20.35
N ASN A 150 -14.94 -17.45 19.31
CA ASN A 150 -14.01 -17.59 18.19
C ASN A 150 -13.18 -16.32 17.99
N TRP A 151 -11.91 -16.48 17.62
CA TRP A 151 -11.05 -15.36 17.27
C TRP A 151 -11.39 -14.82 15.89
N GLN A 152 -11.72 -13.53 15.80
CA GLN A 152 -11.99 -12.83 14.55
C GLN A 152 -11.06 -11.62 14.41
N ASP A 153 -10.52 -11.41 13.21
CA ASP A 153 -9.69 -10.24 12.90
C ASP A 153 -10.57 -8.98 12.99
N ILE A 154 -10.25 -8.08 13.91
CA ILE A 154 -10.97 -6.81 14.14
C ILE A 154 -10.21 -5.58 13.66
N GLN A 155 -8.89 -5.70 13.49
CA GLN A 155 -8.05 -4.60 13.04
C GLN A 155 -6.83 -5.12 12.30
N THR A 156 -6.66 -4.72 11.03
CA THR A 156 -5.45 -5.00 10.27
C THR A 156 -4.32 -4.11 10.78
N CYS A 157 -3.18 -4.73 11.13
CA CYS A 157 -2.01 -3.97 11.59
C CYS A 157 -0.98 -3.80 10.47
N PRO A 158 -0.89 -2.62 9.84
CA PRO A 158 0.05 -2.39 8.73
C PRO A 158 1.53 -2.66 9.06
N PHE A 159 1.90 -2.62 10.34
CA PHE A 159 3.31 -2.72 10.79
C PHE A 159 3.60 -3.93 11.68
N GLY A 160 2.57 -4.76 11.93
CA GLY A 160 2.61 -5.86 12.88
C GLY A 160 1.71 -5.64 14.08
N CYS A 161 1.40 -6.74 14.76
CA CYS A 161 0.64 -6.74 16.00
C CYS A 161 1.53 -7.28 17.11
N ALA A 162 1.52 -6.61 18.27
CA ALA A 162 2.11 -7.10 19.50
C ALA A 162 1.12 -6.92 20.67
N ALA A 163 1.01 -7.93 21.55
CA ALA A 163 0.16 -7.90 22.73
C ALA A 163 -1.33 -7.53 22.47
N GLY A 164 -1.89 -7.97 21.33
CA GLY A 164 -3.27 -7.68 20.96
C GLY A 164 -3.50 -6.26 20.45
N GLN A 165 -2.44 -5.54 20.06
CA GLN A 165 -2.52 -4.16 19.57
C GLN A 165 -1.63 -3.97 18.34
N CYS A 166 -2.01 -3.09 17.43
CA CYS A 166 -1.14 -2.73 16.31
C CYS A 166 0.06 -1.92 16.78
N THR A 167 1.25 -2.32 16.35
CA THR A 167 2.47 -1.57 16.67
C THR A 167 2.55 -0.30 15.81
N SER A 168 2.79 0.84 16.45
CA SER A 168 3.06 2.12 15.77
C SER A 168 4.55 2.42 15.62
N ALA A 169 5.41 1.68 16.31
CA ALA A 169 6.86 1.78 16.23
C ALA A 169 7.44 0.44 15.79
N VAL A 170 8.39 0.48 14.85
CA VAL A 170 9.14 -0.68 14.39
C VAL A 170 10.54 -0.61 15.00
N THR A 171 11.03 -1.73 15.51
CA THR A 171 12.44 -1.88 15.87
C THR A 171 12.96 -3.14 15.20
N CYS A 172 13.98 -2.99 14.37
CA CYS A 172 14.61 -4.07 13.63
C CYS A 172 16.12 -3.85 13.54
N ALA A 173 16.89 -4.93 13.30
CA ALA A 173 18.32 -4.73 13.06
C ALA A 173 18.51 -4.18 11.64
N PRO A 174 19.30 -3.10 11.45
CA PRO A 174 19.53 -2.51 10.15
C PRO A 174 19.94 -3.54 9.09
N GLY A 175 19.25 -3.55 7.94
CA GLY A 175 19.50 -4.49 6.85
C GLY A 175 18.84 -5.88 7.00
N ASP A 176 18.14 -6.17 8.10
CA ASP A 176 17.40 -7.43 8.25
C ASP A 176 16.25 -7.54 7.26
N TYR A 177 16.08 -8.74 6.69
CA TYR A 177 14.99 -9.03 5.76
C TYR A 177 13.83 -9.71 6.48
N ARG A 178 12.59 -9.37 6.10
CA ARG A 178 11.39 -10.08 6.55
C ARG A 178 10.39 -10.29 5.43
N CYS A 179 9.43 -11.18 5.67
CA CYS A 179 8.24 -11.31 4.84
C CYS A 179 7.07 -10.59 5.49
N ASN A 180 6.37 -9.77 4.71
CA ASN A 180 5.09 -9.19 5.05
C ASN A 180 4.07 -9.67 4.00
N ALA A 181 3.31 -10.71 4.34
CA ALA A 181 2.56 -11.51 3.37
C ALA A 181 3.45 -11.96 2.20
N ASN A 182 3.13 -11.58 0.97
CA ASN A 182 3.92 -11.88 -0.22
C ASN A 182 4.98 -10.82 -0.55
N ALA A 183 5.16 -9.79 0.28
CA ALA A 183 6.21 -8.78 0.08
C ALA A 183 7.47 -9.14 0.87
N VAL A 184 8.62 -8.94 0.25
CA VAL A 184 9.91 -8.87 0.92
C VAL A 184 10.13 -7.42 1.36
N GLU A 185 10.52 -7.24 2.61
CA GLU A 185 10.89 -5.95 3.17
C GLU A 185 12.27 -6.03 3.83
N VAL A 186 13.00 -4.90 3.83
CA VAL A 186 14.33 -4.76 4.44
C VAL A 186 14.31 -3.65 5.48
N CYS A 187 14.90 -3.90 6.65
CA CYS A 187 15.00 -2.90 7.71
C CYS A 187 15.88 -1.73 7.25
N ASN A 188 15.40 -0.50 7.43
CA ASN A 188 16.15 0.72 7.12
C ASN A 188 17.42 0.82 7.97
N ALA A 189 18.36 1.68 7.57
CA ALA A 189 19.63 1.84 8.26
C ALA A 189 19.48 2.37 9.70
N GLY A 190 18.37 3.08 9.96
CA GLY A 190 18.00 3.58 11.29
C GLY A 190 17.42 2.53 12.24
N GLY A 191 17.07 1.33 11.76
CA GLY A 191 16.43 0.29 12.58
C GLY A 191 14.96 0.58 12.94
N SER A 192 14.34 1.56 12.28
CA SER A 192 13.06 2.17 12.68
C SER A 192 11.89 1.92 11.72
N ALA A 193 12.16 1.37 10.54
CA ALA A 193 11.12 1.00 9.57
C ALA A 193 11.58 -0.12 8.65
N TYR A 194 10.63 -0.90 8.13
CA TYR A 194 10.87 -1.84 7.04
C TYR A 194 10.49 -1.20 5.70
N LEU A 195 11.44 -1.19 4.76
CA LEU A 195 11.28 -0.69 3.41
C LEU A 195 10.84 -1.82 2.49
N TYR A 196 9.81 -1.57 1.69
CA TYR A 196 9.38 -2.52 0.68
C TYR A 196 10.49 -2.71 -0.38
N LEU A 197 10.80 -3.98 -0.66
CA LEU A 197 11.83 -4.36 -1.62
C LEU A 197 11.25 -5.01 -2.87
N ALA A 198 10.39 -6.01 -2.70
CA ALA A 198 9.85 -6.79 -3.81
C ALA A 198 8.54 -7.48 -3.45
N SER A 199 7.72 -7.76 -4.47
CA SER A 199 6.52 -8.60 -4.35
C SER A 199 6.81 -9.97 -4.94
N CYS A 200 6.47 -11.02 -4.22
CA CYS A 200 6.68 -12.40 -4.61
C CYS A 200 5.45 -12.95 -5.34
N THR A 201 5.66 -13.50 -6.53
CA THR A 201 4.58 -14.08 -7.34
C THR A 201 3.94 -15.31 -6.68
N VAL A 202 4.74 -16.14 -6.02
CA VAL A 202 4.26 -17.40 -5.40
C VAL A 202 4.11 -17.26 -3.90
N GLY A 203 5.16 -16.81 -3.21
CA GLY A 203 5.12 -16.64 -1.76
C GLY A 203 6.45 -16.11 -1.22
N CYS A 204 6.41 -15.48 -0.06
CA CYS A 204 7.60 -15.03 0.66
C CYS A 204 7.89 -15.95 1.86
N GLN A 205 9.13 -16.40 2.00
CA GLN A 205 9.58 -17.13 3.18
C GLN A 205 10.96 -16.63 3.61
N ASN A 206 11.15 -16.38 4.91
CA ASN A 206 12.42 -15.93 5.51
C ASN A 206 13.04 -14.71 4.79
N GLY A 207 12.23 -13.73 4.43
CA GLY A 207 12.68 -12.51 3.75
C GLY A 207 13.05 -12.70 2.28
N LEU A 208 12.60 -13.78 1.64
CA LEU A 208 12.92 -14.09 0.23
C LEU A 208 11.70 -14.59 -0.53
N CYS A 209 11.63 -14.26 -1.81
CA CYS A 209 10.64 -14.84 -2.70
C CYS A 209 10.95 -16.31 -3.00
N THR A 210 9.94 -17.16 -2.89
CA THR A 210 10.02 -18.59 -3.21
C THR A 210 9.34 -18.88 -4.55
N GLY A 211 9.59 -20.07 -5.10
CA GLY A 211 8.93 -20.54 -6.31
C GLY A 211 9.59 -20.11 -7.62
N ALA A 212 8.82 -20.19 -8.71
CA ALA A 212 9.27 -19.83 -10.04
C ALA A 212 9.70 -18.36 -10.13
N CYS A 213 10.70 -18.09 -10.96
CA CYS A 213 11.28 -16.77 -11.14
C CYS A 213 11.38 -16.42 -12.62
N THR A 214 11.49 -15.14 -12.94
CA THR A 214 11.72 -14.69 -14.32
C THR A 214 13.15 -15.05 -14.73
N PRO A 215 13.37 -15.84 -15.81
CA PRO A 215 14.71 -16.20 -16.27
C PRO A 215 15.63 -14.98 -16.40
N GLY A 216 16.85 -15.07 -15.83
CA GLY A 216 17.82 -13.98 -15.86
C GLY A 216 17.60 -12.85 -14.85
N ALA A 217 16.48 -12.83 -14.12
CA ALA A 217 16.29 -11.89 -13.02
C ALA A 217 17.37 -12.10 -11.94
N THR A 218 17.77 -11.02 -11.28
CA THR A 218 18.72 -11.06 -10.16
C THR A 218 18.02 -10.70 -8.84
N ARG A 219 18.59 -11.14 -7.72
CA ARG A 219 18.18 -10.75 -6.37
C ARG A 219 19.34 -10.86 -5.39
N CYS A 220 19.17 -10.26 -4.22
CA CYS A 220 20.04 -10.52 -3.08
C CYS A 220 19.42 -11.59 -2.17
N ASN A 221 20.25 -12.54 -1.73
CA ASN A 221 19.94 -13.51 -0.68
C ASN A 221 21.09 -13.45 0.35
N GLY A 222 20.89 -12.71 1.43
CA GLY A 222 21.97 -12.36 2.37
C GLY A 222 23.11 -11.64 1.64
N GLN A 223 24.31 -12.20 1.68
CA GLN A 223 25.49 -11.66 1.00
C GLN A 223 25.66 -12.16 -0.44
N ASN A 224 24.73 -12.94 -0.99
CA ASN A 224 24.86 -13.50 -2.33
C ASN A 224 23.95 -12.78 -3.32
N VAL A 225 24.48 -12.46 -4.50
CA VAL A 225 23.67 -12.20 -5.68
C VAL A 225 23.27 -13.55 -6.27
N GLU A 226 21.97 -13.76 -6.42
CA GLU A 226 21.42 -14.92 -7.11
C GLU A 226 20.82 -14.48 -8.44
N THR A 227 20.97 -15.34 -9.46
CA THR A 227 20.36 -15.17 -10.77
C THR A 227 19.41 -16.33 -11.04
N CYS A 228 18.19 -16.01 -11.49
CA CYS A 228 17.23 -17.01 -11.90
C CYS A 228 17.74 -17.77 -13.12
N ASN A 229 17.69 -19.10 -13.07
CA ASN A 229 18.13 -19.96 -14.16
C ASN A 229 17.29 -19.74 -15.44
N GLY A 230 17.82 -20.19 -16.59
CA GLY A 230 17.13 -20.04 -17.88
C GLY A 230 15.76 -20.73 -17.97
N ALA A 231 15.48 -21.69 -17.09
CA ALA A 231 14.21 -22.40 -17.01
C ALA A 231 13.15 -21.66 -16.17
N GLY A 232 13.53 -20.62 -15.41
CA GLY A 232 12.62 -19.91 -14.52
C GLY A 232 12.23 -20.71 -13.26
N THR A 233 12.97 -21.75 -12.93
CA THR A 233 12.60 -22.73 -11.89
C THR A 233 13.39 -22.59 -10.60
N ALA A 234 14.58 -21.97 -10.63
CA ALA A 234 15.44 -21.86 -9.46
C ALA A 234 16.37 -20.65 -9.52
N TRP A 235 16.72 -20.15 -8.34
CA TRP A 235 17.73 -19.13 -8.11
C TRP A 235 19.09 -19.80 -7.88
N VAL A 236 20.13 -19.29 -8.54
CA VAL A 236 21.50 -19.80 -8.45
C VAL A 236 22.44 -18.67 -8.05
N VAL A 237 23.31 -18.89 -7.08
CA VAL A 237 24.33 -17.90 -6.68
C VAL A 237 25.23 -17.59 -7.87
N SER A 238 25.22 -16.33 -8.32
CA SER A 238 26.05 -15.83 -9.40
C SER A 238 27.23 -14.99 -8.90
N ALA A 239 27.11 -14.42 -7.70
CA ALA A 239 28.23 -13.78 -7.00
C ALA A 239 28.06 -13.88 -5.48
N ALA A 240 29.15 -14.11 -4.75
CA ALA A 240 29.22 -14.00 -3.30
C ALA A 240 29.91 -12.68 -2.93
N CYS A 241 29.20 -11.79 -2.23
CA CYS A 241 29.71 -10.47 -1.89
C CYS A 241 30.60 -10.54 -0.65
N THR A 242 31.73 -9.83 -0.71
CA THR A 242 32.67 -9.74 0.42
C THR A 242 32.23 -8.75 1.49
N THR A 243 31.26 -7.87 1.17
CA THR A 243 30.69 -6.86 2.05
C THR A 243 29.20 -7.15 2.28
N PHE A 244 28.33 -6.55 1.48
CA PHE A 244 26.90 -6.82 1.43
C PHE A 244 26.40 -6.85 -0.02
N CYS A 245 25.25 -7.50 -0.20
CA CYS A 245 24.53 -7.46 -1.46
C CYS A 245 23.52 -6.31 -1.41
N ASP A 246 23.63 -5.36 -2.34
CA ASP A 246 22.74 -4.24 -2.39
C ASP A 246 21.37 -4.65 -2.93
N ALA A 247 20.35 -4.62 -2.09
CA ALA A 247 19.02 -5.12 -2.42
C ALA A 247 18.37 -4.39 -3.62
N VAL A 248 18.64 -3.09 -3.74
CA VAL A 248 18.05 -2.22 -4.77
C VAL A 248 18.74 -2.43 -6.11
N GLU A 249 20.07 -2.37 -6.13
CA GLU A 249 20.87 -2.54 -7.35
C GLU A 249 21.07 -4.01 -7.74
N ARG A 250 20.83 -4.95 -6.82
CA ARG A 250 21.06 -6.40 -6.98
C ARG A 250 22.51 -6.73 -7.36
N THR A 251 23.45 -6.01 -6.75
CA THR A 251 24.90 -6.13 -7.02
C THR A 251 25.69 -6.15 -5.72
N CYS A 252 26.93 -6.66 -5.77
CA CYS A 252 27.83 -6.62 -4.62
C CYS A 252 28.41 -5.22 -4.43
N ALA A 253 28.32 -4.70 -3.20
CA ALA A 253 29.00 -3.46 -2.84
C ALA A 253 30.53 -3.65 -2.82
N LEU A 254 31.27 -2.67 -3.33
CA LEU A 254 32.72 -2.66 -3.23
C LEU A 254 33.14 -2.36 -1.78
N SER A 255 34.23 -2.94 -1.28
CA SER A 255 34.77 -2.57 0.04
C SER A 255 35.33 -1.15 0.07
N SER A 256 35.94 -0.72 -1.03
CA SER A 256 36.46 0.62 -1.24
C SER A 256 36.62 0.88 -2.73
N LEU A 257 36.64 2.15 -3.15
CA LEU A 257 36.95 2.53 -4.52
C LEU A 257 37.96 3.68 -4.52
N GLU A 258 39.16 3.41 -5.03
CA GLU A 258 40.21 4.41 -5.15
C GLU A 258 40.53 4.67 -6.63
N ILE A 259 40.47 5.94 -7.04
CA ILE A 259 40.74 6.40 -8.39
C ILE A 259 42.09 7.14 -8.39
N THR A 260 43.14 6.47 -8.85
CA THR A 260 44.52 6.99 -8.90
C THR A 260 44.94 7.46 -10.30
N SER A 261 44.16 7.12 -11.33
CA SER A 261 44.33 7.54 -12.72
C SER A 261 42.97 7.72 -13.39
N ASN A 262 42.96 8.37 -14.55
CA ASN A 262 41.71 8.65 -15.28
C ASN A 262 40.93 7.36 -15.54
N THR A 263 39.71 7.31 -15.02
CA THR A 263 38.89 6.10 -14.99
C THR A 263 37.48 6.42 -15.44
N ASN A 264 36.90 5.57 -16.28
CA ASN A 264 35.51 5.69 -16.69
C ASN A 264 34.60 4.80 -15.83
N ARG A 265 33.52 5.34 -15.31
CA ARG A 265 32.43 4.61 -14.64
C ARG A 265 31.11 5.29 -14.90
N ASP A 266 30.05 4.50 -15.01
CA ASP A 266 28.69 4.95 -15.29
C ASP A 266 27.71 4.17 -14.40
N GLY A 267 26.47 4.65 -14.33
CA GLY A 267 25.40 4.01 -13.57
C GLY A 267 25.58 4.16 -12.06
N VAL A 268 25.00 3.23 -11.31
CA VAL A 268 25.06 3.22 -9.84
C VAL A 268 26.26 2.40 -9.37
N ILE A 269 27.06 2.99 -8.50
CA ILE A 269 28.19 2.35 -7.83
C ILE A 269 27.92 2.37 -6.33
N VAL A 270 27.90 1.17 -5.72
CA VAL A 270 27.67 1.00 -4.28
C VAL A 270 28.99 0.58 -3.61
N VAL A 271 29.38 1.29 -2.55
CA VAL A 271 30.65 1.09 -1.84
C VAL A 271 30.41 1.06 -0.32
N ASP A 272 30.76 -0.02 0.35
CA ASP A 272 30.63 -0.18 1.81
C ASP A 272 31.77 0.52 2.61
N GLY A 273 32.52 1.39 1.96
CA GLY A 273 33.68 2.06 2.52
C GLY A 273 34.00 3.36 1.79
N PRO A 274 35.27 3.79 1.78
CA PRO A 274 35.64 5.06 1.20
C PRO A 274 35.70 5.00 -0.33
N VAL A 275 35.22 6.08 -0.96
CA VAL A 275 35.52 6.43 -2.34
C VAL A 275 36.49 7.60 -2.33
N ILE A 276 37.66 7.43 -2.94
CA ILE A 276 38.70 8.46 -2.98
C ILE A 276 39.11 8.71 -4.42
N VAL A 277 38.92 9.94 -4.90
CA VAL A 277 39.49 10.40 -6.18
C VAL A 277 40.74 11.19 -5.86
N ARG A 278 41.90 10.64 -6.22
CA ARG A 278 43.21 11.18 -5.88
C ARG A 278 43.57 12.38 -6.75
N SER A 279 44.42 13.25 -6.21
CA SER A 279 44.98 14.39 -6.94
C SER A 279 45.55 13.97 -8.30
N GLY A 280 45.14 14.67 -9.37
CA GLY A 280 45.55 14.41 -10.74
C GLY A 280 44.74 13.32 -11.47
N ALA A 281 43.82 12.63 -10.79
CA ALA A 281 42.93 11.66 -11.40
C ALA A 281 41.56 12.26 -11.72
N THR A 282 40.97 11.80 -12.82
CA THR A 282 39.60 12.13 -13.22
C THR A 282 38.71 10.88 -13.25
N LEU A 283 37.61 10.89 -12.51
CA LEU A 283 36.53 9.92 -12.67
C LEU A 283 35.51 10.46 -13.69
N ASN A 284 35.46 9.84 -14.86
CA ASN A 284 34.56 10.25 -15.94
C ASN A 284 33.33 9.34 -16.02
N SER A 285 32.18 9.92 -16.34
CA SER A 285 30.99 9.20 -16.80
C SER A 285 30.73 9.50 -18.27
N PRO A 286 31.20 8.64 -19.19
CA PRO A 286 30.93 8.74 -20.62
C PRO A 286 29.44 8.75 -20.98
N THR A 287 28.59 7.99 -20.28
CA THR A 287 27.14 7.98 -20.54
C THR A 287 26.45 9.23 -20.00
N GLY A 288 27.14 9.98 -19.13
CA GLY A 288 26.62 11.17 -18.48
C GLY A 288 25.60 10.86 -17.39
N ASP A 289 25.62 9.67 -16.79
CA ASP A 289 24.84 9.35 -15.60
C ASP A 289 25.68 8.53 -14.63
N LEU A 290 26.02 9.15 -13.49
CA LEU A 290 26.83 8.55 -12.44
C LEU A 290 26.19 8.78 -11.09
N THR A 291 25.97 7.69 -10.36
CA THR A 291 25.52 7.71 -8.97
C THR A 291 26.51 6.92 -8.12
N ILE A 292 27.04 7.53 -7.07
CA ILE A 292 27.93 6.89 -6.10
C ILE A 292 27.25 6.91 -4.74
N ARG A 293 27.01 5.73 -4.17
CA ARG A 293 26.58 5.56 -2.78
C ARG A 293 27.72 4.95 -1.97
N ALA A 294 28.18 5.64 -0.93
CA ALA A 294 29.34 5.21 -0.15
C ALA A 294 29.21 5.53 1.34
N LYS A 295 30.09 4.97 2.18
CA LYS A 295 30.21 5.47 3.57
C LYS A 295 30.84 6.87 3.61
N SER A 296 31.86 7.09 2.77
CA SER A 296 32.48 8.41 2.61
C SER A 296 32.97 8.65 1.19
N ILE A 297 32.91 9.89 0.71
CA ILE A 297 33.47 10.29 -0.59
C ILE A 297 34.46 11.43 -0.38
N THR A 298 35.67 11.27 -0.90
CA THR A 298 36.70 12.32 -0.90
C THR A 298 37.16 12.60 -2.33
N VAL A 299 37.07 13.85 -2.75
CA VAL A 299 37.64 14.34 -4.01
C VAL A 299 38.78 15.28 -3.65
N GLU A 300 40.02 14.82 -3.80
CA GLU A 300 41.20 15.58 -3.40
C GLU A 300 41.42 16.84 -4.27
N LEU A 301 42.20 17.79 -3.77
CA LEU A 301 42.61 18.94 -4.56
C LEU A 301 43.32 18.49 -5.83
N GLY A 302 42.92 19.05 -6.98
CA GLY A 302 43.44 18.65 -8.29
C GLY A 302 42.84 17.35 -8.86
N ALA A 303 41.93 16.69 -8.14
CA ALA A 303 41.11 15.59 -8.67
C ALA A 303 39.82 16.12 -9.31
N SER A 304 39.17 15.30 -10.13
CA SER A 304 37.86 15.67 -10.71
C SER A 304 36.90 14.50 -10.90
N ILE A 305 35.61 14.80 -10.81
CA ILE A 305 34.51 13.92 -11.24
C ILE A 305 33.72 14.64 -12.33
N THR A 306 33.57 14.02 -13.49
CA THR A 306 32.99 14.67 -14.67
C THR A 306 31.94 13.78 -15.34
N ALA A 307 30.77 14.33 -15.64
CA ALA A 307 29.75 13.70 -16.48
C ALA A 307 29.74 14.33 -17.87
N SER A 308 29.76 13.49 -18.90
CA SER A 308 29.68 13.93 -20.29
C SER A 308 28.34 14.62 -20.59
N PRO A 309 28.29 15.57 -21.54
CA PRO A 309 27.06 16.21 -21.97
C PRO A 309 26.25 15.27 -22.88
N THR A 310 25.42 14.42 -22.30
CA THR A 310 24.53 13.50 -23.02
C THR A 310 23.05 13.86 -22.87
N GLY A 311 22.74 14.92 -22.13
CA GLY A 311 21.39 15.36 -21.81
C GLY A 311 20.58 15.73 -23.06
N ALA A 312 19.42 15.09 -23.17
CA ALA A 312 18.45 15.30 -24.25
C ALA A 312 17.02 15.46 -23.72
N THR A 313 16.88 15.94 -22.48
CA THR A 313 15.57 16.13 -21.85
C THR A 313 14.70 17.05 -22.71
N ALA A 314 13.50 16.58 -23.05
CA ALA A 314 12.60 17.26 -23.98
C ALA A 314 12.04 18.55 -23.38
N GLU A 315 11.71 18.52 -22.08
CA GLU A 315 11.39 19.72 -21.33
C GLU A 315 12.59 20.67 -21.36
N GLY A 316 12.35 21.94 -21.70
CA GLY A 316 13.43 22.91 -21.82
C GLY A 316 14.30 22.77 -23.06
N GLN A 317 13.97 21.89 -24.02
CA GLN A 317 14.71 21.83 -25.28
C GLN A 317 14.67 23.18 -26.03
N GLY A 318 15.84 23.65 -26.46
CA GLY A 318 15.97 24.86 -27.25
C GLY A 318 15.27 24.70 -28.60
N LEU A 319 14.55 25.74 -29.03
CA LEU A 319 13.86 25.74 -30.32
C LEU A 319 14.85 25.86 -31.48
N ASP A 320 14.56 25.16 -32.56
CA ASP A 320 15.33 25.26 -33.80
C ASP A 320 15.21 26.68 -34.39
N GLY A 321 16.31 27.14 -34.97
CA GLY A 321 16.41 28.45 -35.60
C GLY A 321 15.48 28.57 -36.80
N THR A 322 14.90 29.76 -36.98
CA THR A 322 13.98 30.07 -38.07
C THR A 322 14.52 31.23 -38.92
N TYR A 323 13.89 31.47 -40.08
CA TYR A 323 14.15 32.66 -40.88
C TYR A 323 13.23 33.81 -40.41
N CYS A 324 13.81 34.94 -40.01
CA CYS A 324 13.03 36.11 -39.61
C CYS A 324 13.85 37.42 -39.72
N LEU A 325 13.15 38.56 -39.86
CA LEU A 325 13.76 39.89 -39.98
C LEU A 325 14.89 39.88 -41.04
N SER A 326 14.61 39.24 -42.17
CA SER A 326 15.49 39.09 -43.33
C SER A 326 16.80 38.32 -43.08
N ASN A 327 16.90 37.49 -42.03
CA ASN A 327 18.10 36.69 -41.73
C ASN A 327 17.78 35.30 -41.13
N HIS A 328 18.71 34.35 -41.29
CA HIS A 328 18.64 33.01 -40.68
C HIS A 328 19.16 33.03 -39.25
N ARG A 329 18.31 32.71 -38.28
CA ARG A 329 18.67 32.76 -36.85
C ARG A 329 19.33 31.48 -36.38
N GLY A 330 20.15 31.63 -35.34
CA GLY A 330 20.69 30.48 -34.62
C GLY A 330 19.62 29.78 -33.81
N GLY A 331 19.92 28.56 -33.37
CA GLY A 331 19.05 27.80 -32.47
C GLY A 331 19.01 28.42 -31.07
N GLY A 332 17.88 28.28 -30.39
CA GLY A 332 17.73 28.63 -28.98
C GLY A 332 18.54 27.71 -28.07
N GLY A 333 18.94 28.20 -26.89
CA GLY A 333 19.64 27.36 -25.91
C GLY A 333 18.69 26.42 -25.17
N GLY A 334 19.21 25.31 -24.64
CA GLY A 334 18.47 24.42 -23.76
C GLY A 334 18.33 25.00 -22.34
N SER A 335 17.23 24.72 -21.63
CA SER A 335 16.91 25.28 -20.31
C SER A 335 16.65 24.18 -19.27
N TYR A 336 17.58 23.99 -18.34
CA TYR A 336 17.41 23.16 -17.15
C TYR A 336 17.95 23.94 -15.97
N GLY A 337 17.15 24.16 -14.92
CA GLY A 337 17.51 24.94 -13.75
C GLY A 337 17.53 26.45 -13.95
N GLY A 338 18.29 26.91 -14.93
CA GLY A 338 18.36 28.29 -15.36
C GLY A 338 17.73 28.46 -16.74
N VAL A 339 17.23 29.66 -17.01
CA VAL A 339 16.68 30.03 -18.32
C VAL A 339 17.83 30.20 -19.31
N ALA A 340 17.69 29.61 -20.50
CA ALA A 340 18.62 29.85 -21.60
C ALA A 340 18.59 31.30 -22.10
N GLN A 341 19.62 31.71 -22.82
CA GLN A 341 19.63 33.01 -23.48
C GLN A 341 18.54 33.09 -24.57
N THR A 342 17.85 34.23 -24.66
CA THR A 342 16.88 34.51 -25.71
C THR A 342 17.55 35.08 -26.97
N ILE A 343 17.05 34.70 -28.15
CA ILE A 343 17.42 35.31 -29.44
C ILE A 343 16.16 35.81 -30.15
N SER A 344 16.27 36.91 -30.90
CA SER A 344 15.14 37.49 -31.66
C SER A 344 14.44 36.44 -32.54
N CYS A 345 13.10 36.41 -32.44
CA CYS A 345 12.19 35.47 -33.12
C CYS A 345 12.24 34.00 -32.65
N VAL A 346 13.05 33.68 -31.64
CA VAL A 346 13.10 32.35 -31.02
C VAL A 346 12.87 32.54 -29.53
N VAL A 347 11.66 32.22 -29.06
CA VAL A 347 11.34 32.27 -27.62
C VAL A 347 12.15 31.21 -26.88
N THR A 348 12.57 31.51 -25.64
CA THR A 348 13.25 30.53 -24.81
C THR A 348 12.32 29.40 -24.45
N SER A 349 12.88 28.21 -24.32
CA SER A 349 12.16 27.07 -23.76
C SER A 349 11.82 27.31 -22.28
N SER A 350 10.75 26.65 -21.80
CA SER A 350 10.39 26.67 -20.39
C SER A 350 11.49 25.99 -19.57
N VAL A 351 11.86 26.58 -18.44
CA VAL A 351 12.79 25.95 -17.49
C VAL A 351 12.09 24.78 -16.81
N HIS A 352 12.83 23.67 -16.69
CA HIS A 352 12.46 22.53 -15.86
C HIS A 352 13.55 22.27 -14.80
N GLY A 353 13.28 21.38 -13.85
CA GLY A 353 14.17 21.09 -12.71
C GLY A 353 13.83 21.91 -11.47
N SER A 354 12.99 21.35 -10.60
CA SER A 354 12.45 22.04 -9.41
C SER A 354 13.52 22.40 -8.39
N THR A 355 13.41 23.59 -7.78
CA THR A 355 14.28 24.03 -6.66
C THR A 355 13.92 23.36 -5.34
N THR A 356 12.74 22.77 -5.26
CA THR A 356 12.15 22.29 -4.02
C THR A 356 12.12 20.78 -3.88
N ASP A 357 12.42 20.01 -4.94
CA ASP A 357 12.51 18.54 -4.84
C ASP A 357 13.97 18.07 -4.72
N VAL A 358 14.19 16.80 -4.41
CA VAL A 358 15.54 16.22 -4.33
C VAL A 358 16.11 15.80 -5.69
N PHE A 359 15.27 15.71 -6.72
CA PHE A 359 15.63 15.08 -7.98
C PHE A 359 16.52 15.97 -8.84
N VAL A 360 17.48 15.34 -9.51
CA VAL A 360 18.27 15.95 -10.57
C VAL A 360 18.19 15.07 -11.83
N THR A 361 18.02 15.72 -12.98
CA THR A 361 17.87 15.11 -14.30
C THR A 361 18.98 15.61 -15.25
N PRO A 362 19.21 14.92 -16.38
CA PRO A 362 20.08 15.44 -17.43
C PRO A 362 19.56 16.78 -17.96
N GLY A 363 20.47 17.61 -18.46
CA GLY A 363 20.14 18.88 -19.10
C GLY A 363 19.36 18.72 -20.41
N SER A 364 18.82 19.83 -20.90
CA SER A 364 18.16 19.92 -22.20
C SER A 364 19.14 20.25 -23.31
N ARG A 365 18.84 19.73 -24.50
CA ARG A 365 19.57 20.07 -25.73
C ARG A 365 19.25 21.49 -26.20
N GLY A 366 20.22 22.18 -26.80
CA GLY A 366 19.97 23.38 -27.61
C GLY A 366 19.29 23.04 -28.95
N GLY A 367 18.69 24.04 -29.57
CA GLY A 367 18.09 23.93 -30.90
C GLY A 367 19.14 23.92 -32.01
N MET A 368 18.79 23.32 -33.15
CA MET A 368 19.58 23.39 -34.37
C MET A 368 19.53 24.81 -34.95
N GLY A 369 20.58 25.26 -35.62
CA GLY A 369 20.54 26.50 -36.41
C GLY A 369 19.65 26.36 -37.65
N ALA A 370 19.06 27.48 -38.11
CA ALA A 370 18.19 27.48 -39.29
C ALA A 370 18.85 26.88 -40.55
N ASN A 371 18.04 26.27 -41.42
CA ASN A 371 18.45 25.63 -42.68
C ASN A 371 19.49 24.50 -42.52
N ALA A 372 19.28 23.59 -41.55
CA ALA A 372 20.24 22.55 -41.20
C ALA A 372 21.64 23.17 -40.91
N GLY A 373 21.62 24.22 -40.09
CA GLY A 373 22.80 24.94 -39.63
C GLY A 373 23.58 24.15 -38.59
N GLY A 374 24.22 24.86 -37.66
CA GLY A 374 24.96 24.23 -36.57
C GLY A 374 24.07 23.30 -35.74
N THR A 375 24.61 22.16 -35.31
CA THR A 375 23.87 21.22 -34.45
C THR A 375 23.65 21.83 -33.07
N GLY A 376 22.48 21.61 -32.47
CA GLY A 376 22.24 21.99 -31.08
C GLY A 376 23.10 21.15 -30.13
N GLY A 377 23.78 21.82 -29.19
CA GLY A 377 24.62 21.19 -28.18
C GLY A 377 23.80 20.37 -27.18
N MET A 378 24.32 19.23 -26.76
CA MET A 378 23.70 18.37 -25.75
C MET A 378 23.73 19.01 -24.36
N GLY A 379 22.71 18.77 -23.56
CA GLY A 379 22.68 19.18 -22.16
C GLY A 379 23.71 18.41 -21.32
N GLY A 380 24.08 18.95 -20.16
CA GLY A 380 25.00 18.27 -19.24
C GLY A 380 24.42 16.96 -18.68
N GLY A 381 25.29 16.05 -18.28
CA GLY A 381 24.92 14.78 -17.63
C GLY A 381 24.45 14.94 -16.17
N VAL A 382 24.44 13.83 -15.43
CA VAL A 382 24.03 13.78 -14.03
C VAL A 382 25.09 13.13 -13.16
N ILE A 383 25.36 13.75 -12.01
CA ILE A 383 26.20 13.21 -10.94
C ILE A 383 25.40 13.22 -9.64
N ARG A 384 25.34 12.07 -8.96
CA ARG A 384 24.75 11.95 -7.62
C ARG A 384 25.78 11.34 -6.67
N LEU A 385 26.21 12.10 -5.68
CA LEU A 385 27.13 11.65 -4.64
C LEU A 385 26.35 11.57 -3.32
N ILE A 386 26.24 10.36 -2.76
CA ILE A 386 25.46 10.08 -1.55
C ILE A 386 26.36 9.34 -0.56
N ALA A 387 26.63 9.94 0.60
CA ALA A 387 27.45 9.28 1.63
C ALA A 387 27.24 9.86 3.02
N GLY A 388 27.67 9.18 4.08
CA GLY A 388 27.68 9.76 5.43
C GLY A 388 28.53 11.04 5.48
N THR A 389 29.73 10.97 4.90
CA THR A 389 30.66 12.11 4.83
C THR A 389 31.12 12.38 3.41
N ILE A 390 31.05 13.63 2.96
CA ILE A 390 31.55 14.06 1.65
C ILE A 390 32.50 15.25 1.80
N ASN A 391 33.73 15.09 1.32
CA ASN A 391 34.77 16.13 1.29
C ASN A 391 35.19 16.41 -0.16
N ILE A 392 34.90 17.59 -0.67
CA ILE A 392 35.19 18.00 -2.05
C ILE A 392 36.19 19.16 -2.03
N ALA A 393 37.46 18.82 -2.26
CA ALA A 393 38.55 19.75 -2.52
C ALA A 393 38.95 19.81 -4.01
N GLY A 394 38.49 18.85 -4.83
CA GLY A 394 38.65 18.86 -6.28
C GLY A 394 37.45 19.48 -7.02
N GLN A 395 37.30 19.14 -8.29
CA GLN A 395 36.23 19.65 -9.16
C GLN A 395 35.14 18.61 -9.42
N ILE A 396 33.89 19.05 -9.49
CA ILE A 396 32.78 18.22 -9.99
C ILE A 396 32.12 18.96 -11.13
N THR A 397 31.97 18.31 -12.30
CA THR A 397 31.41 18.96 -13.49
C THR A 397 30.35 18.13 -14.22
N ALA A 398 29.26 18.80 -14.61
CA ALA A 398 28.20 18.28 -15.46
C ALA A 398 27.77 19.38 -16.44
N ASN A 399 28.74 19.88 -17.21
CA ASN A 399 28.54 21.04 -18.08
C ASN A 399 27.79 20.66 -19.37
N GLY A 400 27.02 21.60 -19.91
CA GLY A 400 26.41 21.49 -21.23
C GLY A 400 27.44 21.62 -22.37
N GLN A 401 27.12 21.02 -23.50
CA GLN A 401 27.93 21.12 -24.71
C GLN A 401 27.65 22.43 -25.44
N ASN A 402 28.70 23.04 -26.00
CA ASN A 402 28.55 24.15 -26.92
C ASN A 402 27.76 23.74 -28.16
N GLY A 403 26.98 24.67 -28.70
CA GLY A 403 26.33 24.49 -29.99
C GLY A 403 27.35 24.43 -31.12
N GLY A 404 27.03 23.66 -32.16
CA GLY A 404 27.86 23.57 -33.36
C GLY A 404 27.88 24.89 -34.13
N ASP A 405 29.04 25.23 -34.69
CA ASP A 405 29.17 26.39 -35.57
C ASP A 405 28.41 26.17 -36.89
N ALA A 406 27.94 27.27 -37.49
CA ALA A 406 27.34 27.22 -38.82
C ALA A 406 28.43 27.22 -39.90
N ALA A 407 28.25 26.44 -40.96
CA ALA A 407 29.07 26.57 -42.18
C ALA A 407 29.03 28.01 -42.71
N THR A 408 30.06 28.44 -43.44
CA THR A 408 30.26 29.83 -43.91
C THR A 408 29.20 30.38 -44.89
N SER A 409 28.09 29.67 -45.11
CA SER A 409 27.01 30.15 -45.97
C SER A 409 26.18 31.23 -45.28
N SER A 410 25.75 32.23 -46.06
CA SER A 410 24.85 33.30 -45.58
C SER A 410 23.50 32.76 -45.10
N THR A 411 23.14 31.54 -45.49
CA THR A 411 21.82 30.94 -45.29
C THR A 411 21.66 30.06 -44.04
N ARG A 412 22.72 29.86 -43.24
CA ARG A 412 22.68 28.97 -42.06
C ARG A 412 22.90 29.73 -40.75
N GLY A 413 22.27 29.25 -39.67
CA GLY A 413 22.45 29.76 -38.30
C GLY A 413 23.33 28.84 -37.44
N GLY A 414 23.93 29.37 -36.38
CA GLY A 414 24.67 28.58 -35.38
C GLY A 414 23.73 27.74 -34.51
N GLY A 415 24.20 26.60 -33.99
CA GLY A 415 23.43 25.77 -33.07
C GLY A 415 23.37 26.38 -31.67
N GLY A 416 22.27 26.23 -30.96
CA GLY A 416 22.15 26.66 -29.57
C GLY A 416 22.99 25.78 -28.63
N GLY A 417 23.50 26.35 -27.55
CA GLY A 417 24.20 25.62 -26.50
C GLY A 417 23.25 24.77 -25.65
N GLY A 418 23.73 23.61 -25.20
CA GLY A 418 23.01 22.78 -24.24
C GLY A 418 23.00 23.39 -22.86
N SER A 419 21.97 23.11 -22.07
CA SER A 419 21.95 23.53 -20.66
C SER A 419 23.02 22.79 -19.85
N GLY A 420 23.38 23.32 -18.68
CA GLY A 420 24.07 22.50 -17.68
C GLY A 420 23.24 21.29 -17.26
N GLY A 421 23.90 20.33 -16.62
CA GLY A 421 23.33 19.08 -16.13
C GLY A 421 22.92 19.13 -14.66
N GLY A 422 22.71 17.96 -14.07
CA GLY A 422 22.26 17.80 -12.69
C GLY A 422 23.37 17.31 -11.75
N ILE A 423 23.59 17.99 -10.63
CA ILE A 423 24.53 17.56 -9.60
C ILE A 423 23.81 17.51 -8.26
N LEU A 424 23.77 16.34 -7.65
CA LEU A 424 23.30 16.12 -6.28
C LEU A 424 24.50 15.71 -5.42
N VAL A 425 24.73 16.45 -4.34
CA VAL A 425 25.66 16.07 -3.28
C VAL A 425 24.86 15.99 -1.99
N ALA A 426 24.72 14.79 -1.45
CA ALA A 426 23.90 14.49 -0.28
C ALA A 426 24.75 13.79 0.78
N ALA A 427 24.91 14.41 1.94
CA ALA A 427 25.64 13.81 3.05
C ALA A 427 25.06 14.17 4.42
N ASP A 428 25.45 13.45 5.47
CA ASP A 428 25.25 13.96 6.83
C ASP A 428 26.25 15.10 7.11
N GLN A 429 27.51 14.89 6.70
CA GLN A 429 28.64 15.81 6.87
C GLN A 429 29.17 16.24 5.50
N LEU A 430 28.94 17.51 5.12
CA LEU A 430 29.34 18.02 3.80
C LEU A 430 30.40 19.13 3.90
N THR A 431 31.57 18.92 3.30
CA THR A 431 32.59 19.95 3.11
C THR A 431 32.88 20.17 1.63
N LEU A 432 32.80 21.43 1.18
CA LEU A 432 33.10 21.87 -0.18
C LEU A 432 34.01 23.10 -0.15
N THR A 433 35.26 22.95 -0.60
CA THR A 433 36.26 24.04 -0.59
C THR A 433 36.62 24.57 -1.98
N VAL A 434 36.27 23.84 -3.05
CA VAL A 434 36.61 24.20 -4.45
C VAL A 434 35.33 24.19 -5.30
N ALA A 435 35.42 24.05 -6.62
CA ALA A 435 34.36 24.36 -7.57
C ALA A 435 33.48 23.16 -7.96
N ILE A 436 32.16 23.37 -7.93
CA ILE A 436 31.17 22.53 -8.61
C ILE A 436 30.58 23.31 -9.77
N ALA A 437 30.49 22.70 -10.95
CA ALA A 437 29.98 23.35 -12.15
C ALA A 437 28.95 22.49 -12.91
N ALA A 438 27.75 23.00 -13.03
CA ALA A 438 26.75 22.62 -14.02
C ALA A 438 26.55 23.79 -14.99
N SER A 439 27.64 24.21 -15.64
CA SER A 439 27.65 25.36 -16.55
C SER A 439 26.90 25.04 -17.84
N PHE A 440 26.34 26.07 -18.48
CA PHE A 440 25.78 25.95 -19.82
C PHE A 440 26.86 25.82 -20.88
N GLY A 441 26.48 25.27 -22.04
CA GLY A 441 27.23 25.38 -23.27
C GLY A 441 26.96 26.73 -23.96
N THR A 442 27.98 27.27 -24.63
CA THR A 442 27.83 28.49 -25.42
C THR A 442 27.15 28.20 -26.75
N GLY A 443 26.46 29.19 -27.32
CA GLY A 443 25.94 29.09 -28.68
C GLY A 443 27.05 29.03 -29.73
N GLY A 444 26.82 28.26 -30.79
CA GLY A 444 27.73 28.16 -31.93
C GLY A 444 27.81 29.46 -32.72
N LEU A 445 29.00 29.75 -33.26
CA LEU A 445 29.30 30.99 -33.97
C LEU A 445 28.89 30.91 -35.46
N LYS A 446 28.63 32.09 -36.04
CA LYS A 446 28.66 32.34 -37.48
C LYS A 446 29.59 33.51 -37.78
N ALA A 447 30.47 33.33 -38.75
CA ALA A 447 31.60 34.23 -39.05
C ALA A 447 31.26 35.69 -39.44
N LEU A 448 29.99 36.07 -39.65
CA LEU A 448 29.64 37.36 -40.28
C LEU A 448 28.78 38.32 -39.43
N THR A 449 27.96 37.86 -38.47
CA THR A 449 27.21 38.74 -37.54
C THR A 449 26.79 38.01 -36.25
N SER A 450 26.74 38.70 -35.10
CA SER A 450 26.30 38.12 -33.80
C SER A 450 24.84 37.68 -33.78
N SER A 451 23.97 38.29 -34.60
CA SER A 451 22.52 38.02 -34.65
C SER A 451 22.12 36.66 -35.24
N THR A 452 23.11 35.87 -35.65
CA THR A 452 22.95 34.54 -36.28
C THR A 452 23.68 33.43 -35.51
N ASN A 453 24.35 33.78 -34.41
CA ASN A 453 24.92 32.81 -33.49
C ASN A 453 23.79 32.06 -32.78
N GLY A 454 24.07 30.84 -32.32
CA GLY A 454 23.16 30.18 -31.40
C GLY A 454 23.11 30.89 -30.05
N ALA A 455 22.07 30.61 -29.26
CA ALA A 455 21.97 31.14 -27.90
C ALA A 455 22.75 30.27 -26.92
N ASN A 456 23.25 30.86 -25.84
CA ASN A 456 23.79 30.09 -24.73
C ASN A 456 22.69 29.28 -24.03
N GLY A 457 23.03 28.09 -23.54
CA GLY A 457 22.14 27.31 -22.70
C GLY A 457 21.92 27.95 -21.32
N GLY A 458 21.01 27.37 -20.54
CA GLY A 458 20.77 27.73 -19.14
C GLY A 458 21.68 26.97 -18.17
N LEU A 459 21.98 27.59 -17.02
CA LEU A 459 22.74 26.95 -15.93
C LEU A 459 21.99 25.75 -15.36
N GLY A 460 22.65 24.60 -15.21
CA GLY A 460 22.04 23.36 -14.68
C GLY A 460 21.65 23.42 -13.20
N ARG A 461 21.32 22.27 -12.61
CA ARG A 461 20.93 22.16 -11.20
C ARG A 461 22.04 21.64 -10.33
N VAL A 462 22.28 22.30 -9.20
CA VAL A 462 23.17 21.83 -8.15
C VAL A 462 22.39 21.78 -6.83
N LYS A 463 22.32 20.62 -6.20
CA LYS A 463 21.65 20.40 -4.91
C LYS A 463 22.69 19.95 -3.88
N LEU A 464 22.88 20.77 -2.85
CA LEU A 464 23.82 20.52 -1.76
C LEU A 464 23.02 20.25 -0.48
N LEU A 465 22.91 18.98 -0.13
CA LEU A 465 22.05 18.50 0.94
C LEU A 465 22.90 17.95 2.07
N TYR A 466 22.59 18.35 3.30
CA TYR A 466 23.40 18.06 4.49
C TYR A 466 22.53 17.59 5.67
N GLY A 467 23.11 16.86 6.62
CA GLY A 467 22.44 16.49 7.86
C GLY A 467 22.92 17.37 9.01
N SER A 468 23.85 16.84 9.79
CA SER A 468 24.39 17.47 10.99
C SER A 468 25.39 18.61 10.72
N GLN A 469 26.16 18.56 9.62
CA GLN A 469 27.16 19.61 9.33
C GLN A 469 27.27 19.96 7.85
N LYS A 470 27.53 21.25 7.60
CA LYS A 470 27.94 21.78 6.30
C LYS A 470 29.05 22.80 6.44
N SER A 471 29.98 22.81 5.49
CA SER A 471 30.98 23.87 5.28
C SER A 471 31.19 24.07 3.79
N ILE A 472 30.65 25.15 3.23
CA ILE A 472 30.70 25.42 1.78
C ILE A 472 31.38 26.77 1.56
N THR A 473 32.66 26.74 1.20
CA THR A 473 33.49 27.92 0.92
C THR A 473 33.89 28.04 -0.55
N GLY A 474 33.72 26.96 -1.33
CA GLY A 474 34.00 26.93 -2.76
C GLY A 474 32.92 27.54 -3.65
N THR A 475 33.20 27.64 -4.96
CA THR A 475 32.30 28.23 -5.96
C THR A 475 31.31 27.21 -6.50
N VAL A 476 30.04 27.60 -6.61
CA VAL A 476 28.99 26.77 -7.23
C VAL A 476 28.46 27.48 -8.47
N THR A 477 28.75 26.93 -9.65
CA THR A 477 28.22 27.41 -10.93
C THR A 477 27.02 26.55 -11.31
N GLY A 478 25.82 27.08 -11.12
CA GLY A 478 24.57 26.35 -11.35
C GLY A 478 23.42 26.97 -10.54
N THR A 479 22.20 26.57 -10.83
CA THR A 479 21.03 26.93 -10.02
C THR A 479 21.05 26.09 -8.74
N ARG A 480 21.53 26.71 -7.64
CA ARG A 480 21.81 26.07 -6.35
C ARG A 480 20.56 25.96 -5.48
N SER A 481 20.30 24.77 -4.96
CA SER A 481 19.46 24.56 -3.77
C SER A 481 20.34 24.01 -2.64
N GLU A 482 20.13 24.51 -1.44
CA GLU A 482 20.80 24.04 -0.23
C GLU A 482 19.79 23.86 0.88
N SER A 483 19.78 22.68 1.49
CA SER A 483 18.76 22.31 2.48
C SER A 483 19.26 21.13 3.32
N LEU A 484 18.56 20.86 4.42
CA LEU A 484 18.64 19.55 5.06
C LEU A 484 18.34 18.43 4.04
N LEU A 485 19.06 17.32 4.18
CA LEU A 485 18.91 16.10 3.39
C LEU A 485 17.56 15.44 3.71
N PRO A 486 16.60 15.39 2.77
CA PRO A 486 15.39 14.58 2.95
C PRO A 486 15.70 13.09 2.78
N PRO A 487 14.81 12.19 3.24
CA PRO A 487 14.98 10.77 3.01
C PRO A 487 15.00 10.48 1.51
N LEU A 488 16.07 9.86 1.01
CA LEU A 488 16.24 9.64 -0.44
C LEU A 488 15.48 8.43 -0.97
N ILE A 489 15.11 7.51 -0.07
CA ILE A 489 14.39 6.28 -0.39
C ILE A 489 13.06 6.31 0.36
N LEU A 490 11.97 6.29 -0.41
CA LEU A 490 10.61 6.12 0.07
C LEU A 490 10.02 4.90 -0.64
N THR A 491 9.34 4.06 0.12
CA THR A 491 8.73 2.82 -0.38
C THR A 491 7.33 2.65 0.19
N SER A 492 6.54 1.78 -0.43
CA SER A 492 5.21 1.44 0.07
C SER A 492 4.94 -0.05 -0.15
N PRO A 493 4.70 -0.86 0.90
CA PRO A 493 4.30 -2.25 0.71
C PRO A 493 2.88 -2.36 0.14
N THR A 494 2.02 -1.37 0.40
CA THR A 494 0.66 -1.33 -0.13
C THR A 494 0.57 -0.82 -1.58
N HIS A 495 1.50 0.04 -2.00
CA HIS A 495 1.51 0.68 -3.31
C HIS A 495 2.94 0.59 -3.90
N PRO A 496 3.42 -0.63 -4.17
CA PRO A 496 4.83 -0.92 -4.40
C PRO A 496 5.45 -0.27 -5.63
N ASP A 497 4.65 0.01 -6.66
CA ASP A 497 5.10 0.62 -7.90
C ASP A 497 4.38 1.95 -8.13
N GLN A 498 5.16 3.03 -8.08
CA GLN A 498 4.67 4.38 -8.30
C GLN A 498 4.13 4.63 -9.72
N ASN A 499 4.40 3.74 -10.68
CA ASN A 499 3.91 3.83 -12.06
C ASN A 499 2.56 3.14 -12.27
N LEU A 500 2.22 2.15 -11.44
CA LEU A 500 0.95 1.44 -11.54
C LEU A 500 -0.21 2.24 -10.95
N ILE A 501 -1.41 1.90 -11.38
CA ILE A 501 -2.68 2.44 -10.91
C ILE A 501 -3.36 1.38 -10.04
N TYR A 502 -3.74 1.77 -8.84
CA TYR A 502 -4.37 0.90 -7.84
C TYR A 502 -5.83 1.24 -7.68
N ASN A 503 -6.68 0.24 -7.57
CA ASN A 503 -8.11 0.45 -7.31
C ASN A 503 -8.34 0.89 -5.87
N ASP A 504 -9.52 1.44 -5.60
CA ASP A 504 -9.86 2.08 -4.34
C ASP A 504 -10.34 1.16 -3.21
N ASP A 505 -10.34 -0.15 -3.44
CA ASP A 505 -10.59 -1.19 -2.45
C ASP A 505 -9.34 -1.50 -1.61
N PHE A 506 -8.83 -0.47 -0.95
CA PHE A 506 -7.91 -0.57 0.18
C PHE A 506 -8.44 0.29 1.32
N ASP A 507 -8.08 -0.07 2.55
CA ASP A 507 -8.42 0.72 3.74
C ASP A 507 -7.35 1.75 4.05
N ILE A 508 -6.08 1.39 3.85
CA ILE A 508 -4.92 2.21 4.17
C ILE A 508 -3.84 2.13 3.10
N ALA A 509 -3.07 3.21 2.98
CA ALA A 509 -1.80 3.24 2.26
C ALA A 509 -0.67 3.44 3.25
N VAL A 510 0.29 2.51 3.24
CA VAL A 510 1.48 2.56 4.08
C VAL A 510 2.63 3.17 3.29
N ILE A 511 3.33 4.15 3.85
CA ILE A 511 4.56 4.68 3.28
C ILE A 511 5.65 4.59 4.35
N THR A 512 6.80 4.05 3.97
CA THR A 512 7.99 3.92 4.83
C THR A 512 9.19 4.53 4.13
N TRP A 513 10.15 5.02 4.91
CA TRP A 513 11.33 5.67 4.33
C TRP A 513 12.61 5.42 5.12
N GLU A 514 13.72 5.63 4.42
CA GLU A 514 15.04 5.55 5.02
C GLU A 514 15.26 6.72 5.98
N GLN A 515 15.98 6.50 7.08
CA GLN A 515 16.33 7.60 7.96
C GLN A 515 17.19 8.61 7.20
N ALA A 516 16.79 9.89 7.20
CA ALA A 516 17.42 10.87 6.33
C ALA A 516 18.87 11.17 6.71
N PHE A 517 19.16 11.27 8.01
CA PHE A 517 20.51 11.40 8.58
C PHE A 517 20.47 11.04 10.07
N PRO A 518 21.60 10.65 10.70
CA PRO A 518 21.60 10.09 12.06
C PRO A 518 21.06 11.01 13.17
N SER A 519 21.11 12.33 12.96
CA SER A 519 20.65 13.34 13.93
C SER A 519 19.29 13.97 13.57
N VAL A 520 18.54 13.33 12.68
CA VAL A 520 17.18 13.76 12.35
C VAL A 520 16.29 13.66 13.59
N GLN A 521 15.48 14.69 13.82
CA GLN A 521 14.56 14.75 14.94
C GLN A 521 13.18 14.19 14.57
N ALA A 522 12.71 14.55 13.37
CA ALA A 522 11.38 14.23 12.86
C ALA A 522 11.25 14.66 11.40
N TYR A 523 10.01 14.60 10.89
CA TYR A 523 9.65 15.01 9.54
C TYR A 523 8.36 15.82 9.53
N TYR A 524 8.22 16.71 8.54
CA TYR A 524 6.92 17.23 8.12
C TYR A 524 6.49 16.52 6.85
N ARG A 525 5.22 16.07 6.82
CA ARG A 525 4.63 15.37 5.68
C ARG A 525 3.33 16.00 5.20
N LEU A 526 3.10 15.91 3.90
CA LEU A 526 1.89 16.42 3.23
C LEU A 526 1.45 15.46 2.13
N LEU A 527 0.16 15.21 2.01
CA LEU A 527 -0.43 14.49 0.87
C LEU A 527 -1.32 15.45 0.08
N ASN A 528 -1.04 15.63 -1.22
CA ASN A 528 -1.87 16.47 -2.09
C ASN A 528 -1.81 16.02 -3.57
N LYS A 529 -2.37 16.82 -4.49
CA LYS A 529 -2.37 16.55 -5.95
C LYS A 529 -1.27 17.29 -6.71
N THR A 530 -0.53 18.16 -6.03
CA THR A 530 0.47 19.05 -6.65
C THR A 530 1.81 18.32 -6.69
N LEU A 531 2.48 18.36 -7.85
CA LEU A 531 3.74 17.63 -8.06
C LEU A 531 4.87 18.01 -7.08
N ASN A 532 4.94 19.28 -6.69
CA ASN A 532 5.92 19.81 -5.73
C ASN A 532 5.18 20.66 -4.71
N THR A 533 5.32 20.40 -3.41
CA THR A 533 4.76 21.24 -2.35
C THR A 533 5.52 21.02 -1.05
N VAL A 534 6.54 21.85 -0.84
CA VAL A 534 7.39 21.79 0.36
C VAL A 534 6.51 21.79 1.62
N PRO A 535 6.57 20.71 2.43
CA PRO A 535 5.89 20.67 3.71
C PRO A 535 6.46 21.71 4.68
N THR A 536 5.59 22.38 5.41
CA THR A 536 5.90 23.40 6.42
C THR A 536 4.97 23.21 7.62
N PRO A 537 5.26 23.81 8.78
CA PRO A 537 4.36 23.74 9.94
C PRO A 537 2.95 24.28 9.66
N ALA A 538 2.78 25.13 8.64
CA ALA A 538 1.50 25.74 8.30
C ALA A 538 0.60 24.86 7.42
N ASN A 539 1.17 23.90 6.68
CA ASN A 539 0.43 23.10 5.70
C ASN A 539 0.61 21.58 5.88
N ALA A 540 1.47 21.13 6.79
CA ALA A 540 1.89 19.74 6.91
C ALA A 540 1.69 19.19 8.33
N THR A 541 1.74 17.87 8.44
CA THR A 541 1.66 17.15 9.71
C THR A 541 3.06 16.74 10.16
N TYR A 542 3.36 16.93 11.44
CA TYR A 542 4.60 16.48 12.06
C TYR A 542 4.53 14.97 12.36
N VAL A 543 5.60 14.24 12.07
CA VAL A 543 5.73 12.80 12.38
C VAL A 543 7.16 12.52 12.84
N ALA A 544 7.30 11.75 13.92
CA ALA A 544 8.61 11.38 14.48
C ALA A 544 9.13 10.05 13.90
N ASP A 545 8.23 9.17 13.47
CA ASP A 545 8.56 7.85 12.95
C ASP A 545 8.95 7.90 11.46
N GLU A 546 9.71 6.90 10.99
CA GLU A 546 10.04 6.69 9.57
C GLU A 546 8.99 5.89 8.79
N LEU A 547 7.75 5.88 9.28
CA LEU A 547 6.62 5.18 8.71
C LEU A 547 5.32 5.94 8.93
N ILE A 548 4.34 5.71 8.06
CA ILE A 548 2.97 6.21 8.23
C ILE A 548 1.95 5.30 7.55
N ALA A 549 0.79 5.14 8.17
CA ALA A 549 -0.41 4.60 7.53
C ALA A 549 -1.41 5.74 7.30
N LEU A 550 -1.90 5.87 6.08
CA LEU A 550 -2.85 6.90 5.67
C LEU A 550 -4.16 6.24 5.26
N ASP A 551 -5.28 6.67 5.84
CA ASP A 551 -6.60 6.18 5.48
C ASP A 551 -6.92 6.40 4.00
N ARG A 552 -7.69 5.48 3.43
CA ARG A 552 -8.20 5.57 2.07
C ARG A 552 -8.86 6.90 1.79
N THR A 553 -9.57 7.48 2.75
CA THR A 553 -10.28 8.76 2.61
C THR A 553 -9.35 9.95 2.31
N ALA A 554 -8.06 9.85 2.62
CA ALA A 554 -7.06 10.87 2.30
C ALA A 554 -6.73 10.93 0.79
N PHE A 555 -7.07 9.88 0.03
CA PHE A 555 -6.75 9.76 -1.39
C PHE A 555 -7.94 10.10 -2.28
N THR A 556 -7.65 10.75 -3.40
CA THR A 556 -8.65 11.05 -4.44
C THR A 556 -8.25 10.41 -5.76
N ASN A 557 -9.22 10.22 -6.66
CA ASN A 557 -9.00 9.63 -7.98
C ASN A 557 -7.85 10.33 -8.75
N GLY A 558 -7.03 9.56 -9.46
CA GLY A 558 -5.84 10.02 -10.15
C GLY A 558 -4.59 10.03 -9.26
N ILE A 559 -3.66 10.92 -9.58
CA ILE A 559 -2.33 10.98 -8.94
C ILE A 559 -2.42 11.72 -7.59
N ASN A 560 -1.81 11.17 -6.54
CA ASN A 560 -1.61 11.79 -5.24
C ASN A 560 -0.09 11.75 -4.92
N TYR A 561 0.45 12.84 -4.40
CA TYR A 561 1.85 12.99 -4.04
C TYR A 561 1.98 13.13 -2.53
N PHE A 562 2.72 12.20 -1.94
CA PHE A 562 3.21 12.30 -0.58
C PHE A 562 4.54 13.05 -0.61
N HIS A 563 4.63 14.14 0.15
CA HIS A 563 5.80 15.01 0.26
C HIS A 563 6.35 14.92 1.67
N ILE A 564 7.67 14.92 1.81
CA ILE A 564 8.34 14.85 3.10
C ILE A 564 9.61 15.70 3.15
N VAL A 565 9.80 16.41 4.26
CA VAL A 565 11.03 17.13 4.60
C VAL A 565 11.47 16.79 6.03
N PRO A 566 12.78 16.77 6.31
CA PRO A 566 13.30 16.48 7.63
C PRO A 566 13.26 17.72 8.54
N VAL A 567 13.32 17.47 9.84
CA VAL A 567 13.59 18.44 10.89
C VAL A 567 14.82 17.95 11.65
N ASN A 568 15.83 18.80 11.84
CA ASN A 568 17.02 18.42 12.62
C ASN A 568 16.84 18.74 14.12
N ALA A 569 17.79 18.31 14.95
CA ALA A 569 17.77 18.57 16.40
C ALA A 569 17.76 20.05 16.82
N ALA A 570 18.10 20.97 15.91
CA ALA A 570 18.00 22.42 16.13
C ALA A 570 16.65 23.01 15.63
N SER A 571 15.69 22.15 15.32
CA SER A 571 14.36 22.49 14.76
C SER A 571 14.42 23.27 13.44
N VAL A 572 15.52 23.16 12.70
CA VAL A 572 15.59 23.64 11.31
C VAL A 572 14.82 22.65 10.43
N ILE A 573 14.01 23.19 9.53
CA ILE A 573 13.16 22.41 8.60
C ILE A 573 13.82 22.42 7.22
N GLY A 574 13.82 21.28 6.54
CA GLY A 574 14.28 21.19 5.15
C GLY A 574 13.40 21.98 4.19
N GLU A 575 14.01 22.59 3.18
CA GLU A 575 13.34 23.31 2.08
C GLU A 575 13.30 22.48 0.78
N VAL A 576 13.98 21.32 0.78
CA VAL A 576 14.02 20.35 -0.30
C VAL A 576 13.30 19.07 0.12
N GLU A 577 12.24 18.73 -0.60
CA GLU A 577 11.38 17.58 -0.35
C GLU A 577 11.82 16.33 -1.11
N SER A 578 11.52 15.18 -0.53
CA SER A 578 11.35 13.94 -1.28
C SER A 578 9.87 13.69 -1.51
N ARG A 579 9.54 12.96 -2.58
CA ARG A 579 8.15 12.63 -2.91
C ARG A 579 7.94 11.16 -3.23
N PHE A 580 6.76 10.66 -2.90
CA PHE A 580 6.26 9.35 -3.31
C PHE A 580 4.90 9.50 -3.99
N ARG A 581 4.72 8.85 -5.15
CA ARG A 581 3.52 8.97 -5.97
C ARG A 581 2.63 7.74 -5.82
N ILE A 582 1.35 7.97 -5.50
CA ILE A 582 0.31 6.94 -5.48
C ILE A 582 -0.78 7.31 -6.48
N ARG A 583 -1.11 6.40 -7.40
CA ARG A 583 -2.16 6.60 -8.41
C ARG A 583 -3.37 5.74 -8.03
N VAL A 584 -4.50 6.39 -7.73
CA VAL A 584 -5.73 5.72 -7.29
C VAL A 584 -6.77 5.78 -8.39
N ASN A 585 -7.42 4.66 -8.68
CA ASN A 585 -8.58 4.56 -9.54
C ASN A 585 -9.85 4.36 -8.71
N THR A 586 -10.84 5.23 -8.93
CA THR A 586 -12.20 5.09 -8.38
C THR A 586 -13.23 4.91 -9.48
N VAL A 587 -12.80 4.74 -10.74
CA VAL A 587 -13.67 4.68 -11.91
C VAL A 587 -13.81 3.24 -12.34
N ALA A 588 -15.05 2.78 -12.45
CA ALA A 588 -15.36 1.43 -12.91
C ALA A 588 -15.11 1.27 -14.42
N PRO A 589 -14.99 0.03 -14.92
CA PRO A 589 -15.04 -0.23 -16.36
C PRO A 589 -16.33 0.30 -17.00
N THR A 590 -16.22 0.86 -18.21
CA THR A 590 -17.39 1.23 -18.99
C THR A 590 -17.87 0.01 -19.76
N VAL A 591 -19.12 -0.40 -19.54
CA VAL A 591 -19.72 -1.57 -20.19
C VAL A 591 -20.66 -1.11 -21.31
N SER A 592 -20.66 -1.83 -22.44
CA SER A 592 -21.61 -1.66 -23.55
C SER A 592 -22.11 -3.00 -24.09
N SER A 593 -23.08 -2.95 -25.01
CA SER A 593 -23.48 -4.13 -25.79
C SER A 593 -23.74 -3.75 -27.24
N THR A 594 -23.09 -4.44 -28.17
CA THR A 594 -23.34 -4.28 -29.62
C THR A 594 -24.68 -4.89 -30.06
N SER A 595 -25.10 -5.97 -29.40
CA SER A 595 -26.40 -6.63 -29.67
C SER A 595 -27.60 -5.87 -29.10
N HIS A 596 -27.38 -5.05 -28.07
CA HIS A 596 -28.40 -4.32 -27.31
C HIS A 596 -27.88 -2.91 -27.01
N ALA A 597 -27.63 -2.12 -28.06
CA ALA A 597 -26.99 -0.80 -27.96
C ALA A 597 -27.80 0.25 -27.17
N VAL A 598 -29.11 0.03 -27.01
CA VAL A 598 -30.01 0.95 -26.31
C VAL A 598 -30.61 0.24 -25.09
N GLN A 599 -30.17 0.63 -23.88
CA GLN A 599 -30.53 -0.01 -22.61
C GLN A 599 -32.03 0.07 -22.21
N THR A 600 -32.85 0.75 -23.01
CA THR A 600 -34.30 0.96 -22.78
C THR A 600 -35.18 0.19 -23.72
N THR A 601 -34.62 -0.34 -24.80
CA THR A 601 -35.40 -0.93 -25.88
C THR A 601 -35.58 -2.42 -25.60
N TRP A 602 -36.82 -2.88 -25.64
CA TRP A 602 -37.16 -4.30 -25.60
C TRP A 602 -36.75 -4.97 -26.92
N SER A 603 -36.10 -6.12 -26.82
CA SER A 603 -35.55 -6.85 -27.95
C SER A 603 -35.96 -8.32 -27.88
N ALA A 604 -36.43 -8.88 -28.99
CA ALA A 604 -36.71 -10.31 -29.10
C ALA A 604 -35.42 -11.16 -29.14
N ASN A 605 -34.25 -10.54 -29.37
CA ASN A 605 -32.97 -11.25 -29.32
C ASN A 605 -32.62 -11.56 -27.86
N ASN A 606 -32.65 -12.84 -27.48
CA ASN A 606 -32.33 -13.31 -26.13
C ASN A 606 -30.83 -13.66 -25.93
N THR A 607 -29.99 -13.32 -26.91
CA THR A 607 -28.54 -13.48 -26.84
C THR A 607 -27.87 -12.13 -26.83
N VAL A 608 -27.12 -11.87 -25.75
CA VAL A 608 -26.48 -10.58 -25.48
C VAL A 608 -24.98 -10.70 -25.59
N PHE A 609 -24.39 -9.77 -26.34
CA PHE A 609 -22.95 -9.56 -26.46
C PHE A 609 -22.55 -8.35 -25.62
N TYR A 610 -21.93 -8.59 -24.46
CA TYR A 610 -21.36 -7.54 -23.62
C TYR A 610 -19.90 -7.30 -23.99
N GLU A 611 -19.48 -6.04 -23.90
CA GLU A 611 -18.09 -5.62 -24.04
C GLU A 611 -17.78 -4.51 -23.04
N TRP A 612 -16.51 -4.30 -22.73
CA TRP A 612 -16.11 -3.24 -21.81
C TRP A 612 -14.78 -2.61 -22.15
N ALA A 613 -14.63 -1.36 -21.74
CA ALA A 613 -13.40 -0.58 -21.81
C ALA A 613 -12.93 -0.19 -20.40
N LEU A 614 -11.62 -0.27 -20.19
CA LEU A 614 -10.99 0.18 -18.95
C LEU A 614 -10.73 1.70 -19.01
N PRO A 615 -10.77 2.40 -17.86
CA PRO A 615 -10.37 3.81 -17.79
C PRO A 615 -8.83 3.99 -17.82
N TYR A 616 -8.06 2.91 -17.90
CA TYR A 616 -6.59 2.89 -17.88
C TYR A 616 -6.04 1.68 -18.64
N ALA A 617 -4.72 1.66 -18.84
CA ALA A 617 -4.04 0.64 -19.63
C ALA A 617 -4.05 -0.75 -18.96
N ASP A 618 -4.04 -1.79 -19.79
CA ASP A 618 -4.22 -3.19 -19.39
C ASP A 618 -3.14 -3.69 -18.42
N GLU A 619 -1.95 -3.11 -18.44
CA GLU A 619 -0.85 -3.49 -17.52
C GLU A 619 -1.19 -3.29 -16.03
N ASN A 620 -2.24 -2.53 -15.72
CA ASN A 620 -2.68 -2.27 -14.35
C ASN A 620 -3.80 -3.24 -13.89
N VAL A 621 -4.23 -4.20 -14.72
CA VAL A 621 -5.36 -5.10 -14.43
C VAL A 621 -4.93 -6.57 -14.51
N THR A 622 -5.35 -7.36 -13.52
CA THR A 622 -5.10 -8.81 -13.47
C THR A 622 -6.33 -9.66 -13.80
N GLY A 623 -7.53 -9.09 -13.77
CA GLY A 623 -8.77 -9.76 -14.14
C GLY A 623 -10.01 -8.93 -13.85
N TYR A 624 -11.16 -9.59 -13.87
CA TYR A 624 -12.47 -8.99 -13.54
C TYR A 624 -13.33 -9.96 -12.73
N PHE A 625 -14.31 -9.40 -12.04
CA PHE A 625 -15.46 -10.15 -11.52
C PHE A 625 -16.74 -9.58 -12.12
N TYR A 626 -17.67 -10.47 -12.50
CA TYR A 626 -18.97 -10.05 -13.01
C TYR A 626 -20.14 -10.76 -12.33
N VAL A 627 -21.28 -10.07 -12.33
CA VAL A 627 -22.60 -10.59 -11.94
C VAL A 627 -23.61 -10.25 -13.03
N LEU A 628 -24.54 -11.15 -13.29
CA LEU A 628 -25.69 -10.91 -14.15
C LEU A 628 -26.96 -11.20 -13.34
N ASP A 629 -27.72 -10.16 -13.02
CA ASP A 629 -28.90 -10.28 -12.17
C ASP A 629 -30.03 -9.34 -12.62
N HIS A 630 -31.01 -9.10 -11.73
CA HIS A 630 -32.16 -8.24 -11.94
C HIS A 630 -32.11 -6.97 -11.06
N PHE A 631 -30.94 -6.53 -10.61
CA PHE A 631 -30.76 -5.37 -9.73
C PHE A 631 -29.90 -4.29 -10.42
N GLY A 632 -30.14 -3.01 -10.12
CA GLY A 632 -29.46 -1.91 -10.82
C GLY A 632 -28.07 -1.54 -10.30
N GLU A 633 -27.77 -1.91 -9.05
CA GLU A 633 -26.64 -1.37 -8.28
C GLU A 633 -25.75 -2.48 -7.71
N THR A 634 -25.86 -3.71 -8.20
CA THR A 634 -24.99 -4.80 -7.73
C THR A 634 -23.53 -4.46 -8.04
N VAL A 635 -22.67 -4.52 -7.02
CA VAL A 635 -21.22 -4.40 -7.18
C VAL A 635 -20.61 -5.78 -6.95
N PRO A 636 -20.03 -6.40 -8.00
CA PRO A 636 -19.37 -7.69 -7.86
C PRO A 636 -18.26 -7.68 -6.81
N THR A 637 -18.10 -8.81 -6.15
CA THR A 637 -17.12 -9.10 -5.10
C THR A 637 -16.17 -10.22 -5.56
N ALA A 638 -15.16 -10.52 -4.75
CA ALA A 638 -14.23 -11.61 -5.04
C ALA A 638 -14.86 -13.02 -5.03
N ASN A 639 -16.11 -13.16 -4.56
CA ASN A 639 -16.86 -14.41 -4.57
C ASN A 639 -17.69 -14.61 -5.85
N ASP A 640 -17.77 -13.59 -6.70
CA ASP A 640 -18.54 -13.64 -7.94
C ASP A 640 -17.74 -14.30 -9.08
N THR A 641 -18.28 -14.29 -10.30
CA THR A 641 -17.67 -15.06 -11.38
C THR A 641 -16.42 -14.37 -11.93
N PRO A 642 -15.24 -15.02 -11.93
CA PRO A 642 -14.00 -14.42 -12.43
C PRO A 642 -13.91 -14.43 -13.95
N LEU A 643 -13.20 -13.45 -14.51
CA LEU A 643 -12.79 -13.37 -15.91
C LEU A 643 -11.30 -13.01 -16.00
N LEU A 644 -10.62 -13.52 -17.04
CA LEU A 644 -9.22 -13.21 -17.30
C LEU A 644 -9.04 -11.75 -17.75
N ALA A 645 -7.89 -11.15 -17.45
CA ALA A 645 -7.55 -9.77 -17.88
C ALA A 645 -7.68 -9.56 -19.39
N SER A 646 -7.32 -10.58 -20.19
CA SER A 646 -7.37 -10.57 -21.65
C SER A 646 -8.79 -10.66 -22.22
N GLN A 647 -9.76 -11.09 -21.42
CA GLN A 647 -11.15 -11.15 -21.83
C GLN A 647 -11.77 -9.75 -21.69
N LYS A 648 -12.27 -9.18 -22.79
CA LYS A 648 -12.94 -7.87 -22.83
C LYS A 648 -14.39 -7.92 -23.32
N GLN A 649 -14.86 -9.15 -23.57
CA GLN A 649 -16.16 -9.42 -24.17
C GLN A 649 -16.75 -10.69 -23.54
N LEU A 650 -18.08 -10.75 -23.48
CA LEU A 650 -18.81 -11.88 -22.92
C LEU A 650 -20.15 -12.08 -23.63
N ILE A 651 -20.43 -13.31 -24.03
CA ILE A 651 -21.72 -13.70 -24.61
C ILE A 651 -22.58 -14.38 -23.55
N ARG A 652 -23.86 -13.99 -23.49
CA ARG A 652 -24.88 -14.63 -22.67
C ARG A 652 -26.08 -14.96 -23.55
N SER A 653 -26.31 -16.25 -23.75
CA SER A 653 -27.39 -16.78 -24.59
C SER A 653 -28.56 -17.27 -23.76
N ASN A 654 -29.75 -17.32 -24.37
CA ASN A 654 -30.97 -17.86 -23.77
C ASN A 654 -31.40 -17.13 -22.49
N LEU A 655 -31.22 -15.81 -22.43
CA LEU A 655 -31.76 -15.03 -21.32
C LEU A 655 -33.29 -15.07 -21.32
N ALA A 656 -33.88 -15.28 -20.15
CA ALA A 656 -35.32 -15.24 -19.99
C ALA A 656 -35.87 -13.82 -20.26
N PRO A 657 -37.13 -13.68 -20.71
CA PRO A 657 -37.77 -12.38 -20.85
C PRO A 657 -37.72 -11.59 -19.54
N GLY A 658 -37.40 -10.30 -19.63
CA GLY A 658 -37.23 -9.44 -18.48
C GLY A 658 -36.10 -8.43 -18.64
N ILE A 659 -35.84 -7.71 -17.57
CA ILE A 659 -34.77 -6.72 -17.51
C ILE A 659 -33.59 -7.33 -16.78
N TRP A 660 -32.45 -7.43 -17.45
CA TRP A 660 -31.20 -7.96 -16.90
C TRP A 660 -30.17 -6.85 -16.77
N ALA A 661 -29.39 -6.88 -15.71
CA ALA A 661 -28.27 -5.98 -15.49
C ALA A 661 -26.97 -6.78 -15.37
N PHE A 662 -25.99 -6.38 -16.19
CA PHE A 662 -24.64 -6.90 -16.15
C PHE A 662 -23.77 -5.94 -15.34
N HIS A 663 -23.05 -6.48 -14.36
CA HIS A 663 -22.20 -5.75 -13.45
C HIS A 663 -20.76 -6.25 -13.57
N LEU A 664 -19.79 -5.34 -13.54
CA LEU A 664 -18.37 -5.66 -13.70
C LEU A 664 -17.48 -4.80 -12.82
N VAL A 665 -16.50 -5.40 -12.16
CA VAL A 665 -15.38 -4.70 -11.51
C VAL A 665 -14.06 -5.20 -12.07
N ALA A 666 -13.05 -4.33 -12.08
CA ALA A 666 -11.68 -4.72 -12.44
C ALA A 666 -10.86 -5.05 -11.20
N ILE A 667 -9.88 -5.92 -11.35
CA ILE A 667 -8.91 -6.31 -10.31
C ILE A 667 -7.57 -5.68 -10.65
N ASP A 668 -6.96 -4.92 -9.73
CA ASP A 668 -5.64 -4.34 -9.94
C ASP A 668 -4.49 -5.36 -9.74
N THR A 669 -3.25 -4.89 -9.82
CA THR A 669 -2.04 -5.72 -9.63
C THR A 669 -1.78 -6.11 -8.17
N GLN A 670 -2.60 -5.64 -7.23
CA GLN A 670 -2.58 -6.01 -5.82
C GLN A 670 -3.82 -6.81 -5.41
N GLY A 671 -4.65 -7.21 -6.38
CA GLY A 671 -5.87 -7.97 -6.13
C GLY A 671 -7.07 -7.13 -5.69
N ARG A 672 -6.99 -5.81 -5.75
CA ARG A 672 -8.04 -4.90 -5.23
C ARG A 672 -9.08 -4.60 -6.30
N LEU A 673 -10.35 -4.56 -5.87
CA LEU A 673 -11.48 -4.26 -6.75
C LEU A 673 -11.72 -2.75 -6.87
N THR A 674 -12.41 -2.33 -7.92
CA THR A 674 -13.03 -1.00 -7.91
C THR A 674 -14.27 -1.02 -7.01
N LYS A 675 -14.39 -0.08 -6.07
CA LYS A 675 -15.59 0.06 -5.24
C LYS A 675 -16.83 0.40 -6.06
N ALA A 676 -16.63 1.09 -7.18
CA ALA A 676 -17.66 1.30 -8.19
C ALA A 676 -17.73 0.12 -9.16
N GLY A 677 -18.94 -0.35 -9.45
CA GLY A 677 -19.21 -1.33 -10.51
C GLY A 677 -19.57 -0.66 -11.83
N GLY A 678 -19.10 -1.24 -12.94
CA GLY A 678 -19.60 -0.95 -14.27
C GLY A 678 -20.95 -1.64 -14.45
N HIS A 679 -21.95 -0.93 -14.96
CA HIS A 679 -23.31 -1.46 -15.06
C HIS A 679 -23.85 -1.28 -16.48
N TYR A 680 -24.47 -2.32 -17.02
CA TYR A 680 -25.18 -2.25 -18.30
C TYR A 680 -26.43 -3.09 -18.30
N ARG A 681 -27.55 -2.48 -18.67
CA ARG A 681 -28.86 -3.14 -18.67
C ARG A 681 -29.33 -3.48 -20.06
N VAL A 682 -30.04 -4.60 -20.18
CA VAL A 682 -30.74 -5.03 -21.39
C VAL A 682 -32.17 -5.42 -21.08
N ARG A 683 -33.07 -5.28 -22.06
CA ARG A 683 -34.48 -5.68 -21.95
C ARG A 683 -34.80 -6.74 -22.98
N ILE A 684 -35.17 -7.93 -22.51
CA ILE A 684 -35.32 -9.14 -23.32
C ILE A 684 -36.81 -9.50 -23.42
N GLY A 685 -37.28 -9.78 -24.63
CA GLY A 685 -38.66 -10.15 -24.92
C GLY A 685 -39.50 -9.00 -25.50
N ALA A 686 -40.81 -9.21 -25.54
CA ALA A 686 -41.78 -8.19 -25.96
C ALA A 686 -41.94 -7.12 -24.87
N ASP A 687 -42.24 -5.88 -25.28
CA ASP A 687 -42.55 -4.81 -24.34
C ASP A 687 -43.82 -5.14 -23.54
N PRO A 688 -43.75 -5.32 -22.21
CA PRO A 688 -44.90 -5.71 -21.40
C PRO A 688 -45.80 -4.51 -21.06
N GLY A 689 -45.45 -3.29 -21.51
CA GLY A 689 -46.11 -2.05 -21.12
C GLY A 689 -45.67 -1.57 -19.74
N THR A 690 -46.29 -0.50 -19.25
CA THR A 690 -45.95 0.13 -17.96
C THR A 690 -47.19 0.38 -17.11
N GLY A 691 -46.98 0.53 -15.80
CA GLY A 691 -47.94 1.00 -14.82
C GLY A 691 -47.32 2.05 -13.88
N THR A 692 -48.11 2.54 -12.94
CA THR A 692 -47.71 3.52 -11.93
C THR A 692 -47.57 2.85 -10.56
N VAL A 693 -46.57 3.22 -9.77
CA VAL A 693 -46.38 2.76 -8.38
C VAL A 693 -46.32 3.98 -7.48
N LEU A 694 -47.20 4.06 -6.48
CA LEU A 694 -47.24 5.18 -5.55
C LEU A 694 -47.51 4.70 -4.13
N GLY A 695 -47.22 5.53 -3.14
CA GLY A 695 -47.48 5.16 -1.76
C GLY A 695 -47.00 6.19 -0.75
N ASN A 696 -47.24 5.90 0.53
CA ASN A 696 -46.77 6.69 1.65
C ASN A 696 -45.87 5.87 2.57
N ILE A 697 -44.84 6.51 3.11
CA ILE A 697 -43.91 5.93 4.07
C ILE A 697 -44.12 6.59 5.42
N VAL A 698 -44.40 5.77 6.43
CA VAL A 698 -44.61 6.18 7.82
C VAL A 698 -43.68 5.40 8.74
N ASN A 699 -43.47 5.90 9.96
CA ASN A 699 -42.81 5.14 11.02
C ASN A 699 -43.82 4.32 11.84
N GLN A 700 -43.33 3.60 12.85
CA GLN A 700 -44.16 2.76 13.72
C GLN A 700 -45.26 3.55 14.47
N ALA A 701 -45.10 4.85 14.67
CA ALA A 701 -46.09 5.76 15.26
C ALA A 701 -47.05 6.36 14.21
N ALA A 702 -47.06 5.85 12.98
CA ALA A 702 -47.84 6.34 11.84
C ALA A 702 -47.53 7.80 11.44
N VAL A 703 -46.35 8.31 11.80
CA VAL A 703 -45.87 9.63 11.37
C VAL A 703 -45.15 9.50 10.03
N SER A 704 -45.46 10.38 9.08
CA SER A 704 -44.82 10.43 7.76
C SER A 704 -43.30 10.60 7.85
N VAL A 705 -42.57 9.79 7.09
CA VAL A 705 -41.11 9.87 6.99
C VAL A 705 -40.76 10.66 5.74
N GLN A 706 -40.33 11.91 5.92
CA GLN A 706 -39.82 12.76 4.85
C GLN A 706 -38.36 12.40 4.52
N GLY A 707 -37.98 12.46 3.25
CA GLY A 707 -36.59 12.26 2.82
C GLY A 707 -36.16 10.79 2.72
N ALA A 708 -37.09 9.84 2.80
CA ALA A 708 -36.81 8.43 2.54
C ALA A 708 -36.60 8.21 1.04
N THR A 709 -35.55 7.49 0.66
CA THR A 709 -35.25 7.14 -0.72
C THR A 709 -35.91 5.81 -1.07
N VAL A 710 -36.65 5.77 -2.18
CA VAL A 710 -37.31 4.59 -2.73
C VAL A 710 -36.72 4.28 -4.08
N THR A 711 -36.34 3.01 -4.29
CA THR A 711 -35.76 2.53 -5.55
C THR A 711 -36.43 1.23 -6.00
N VAL A 712 -36.67 1.08 -7.30
CA VAL A 712 -37.17 -0.17 -7.91
C VAL A 712 -35.99 -1.05 -8.29
N ASN A 713 -35.95 -2.30 -7.80
CA ASN A 713 -34.86 -3.27 -7.93
C ASN A 713 -33.48 -2.61 -7.77
N ARG A 714 -33.33 -1.78 -6.72
CA ARG A 714 -32.06 -1.11 -6.40
C ARG A 714 -31.54 -0.27 -7.58
N GLY A 715 -32.41 0.58 -8.13
CA GLY A 715 -32.04 1.52 -9.20
C GLY A 715 -32.04 0.94 -10.61
N LEU A 716 -32.56 -0.28 -10.82
CA LEU A 716 -32.53 -0.98 -12.11
C LEU A 716 -33.12 -0.15 -13.25
N LEU A 717 -34.07 0.73 -12.98
CA LEU A 717 -34.80 1.51 -13.99
C LEU A 717 -34.19 2.89 -14.30
N ARG A 718 -33.02 3.23 -13.74
CA ARG A 718 -32.34 4.50 -14.06
C ARG A 718 -31.84 4.55 -15.52
N PRO A 719 -31.75 5.74 -16.13
CA PRO A 719 -32.33 7.01 -15.70
C PRO A 719 -33.83 7.18 -16.03
N GLN A 720 -34.47 6.22 -16.71
CA GLN A 720 -35.84 6.36 -17.25
C GLN A 720 -36.87 6.54 -16.14
N THR A 721 -36.62 5.89 -15.01
CA THR A 721 -37.39 6.05 -13.79
C THR A 721 -36.42 6.48 -12.70
N ALA A 722 -36.46 7.77 -12.34
CA ALA A 722 -35.67 8.30 -11.25
C ALA A 722 -36.12 7.71 -9.91
N ASP A 723 -35.17 7.48 -9.02
CA ASP A 723 -35.46 7.22 -7.61
C ASP A 723 -36.39 8.28 -7.05
N GLN A 724 -37.25 7.86 -6.12
CA GLN A 724 -38.14 8.79 -5.44
C GLN A 724 -37.59 9.13 -4.08
N VAL A 725 -37.72 10.40 -3.69
CA VAL A 725 -37.47 10.85 -2.32
C VAL A 725 -38.81 11.31 -1.77
N THR A 726 -39.20 10.78 -0.61
CA THR A 726 -40.51 11.11 -0.04
C THR A 726 -40.61 12.58 0.34
N ASN A 727 -41.75 13.19 0.02
CA ASN A 727 -42.05 14.57 0.41
C ASN A 727 -42.41 14.68 1.91
N ALA A 728 -42.82 15.88 2.36
CA ALA A 728 -43.23 16.11 3.77
C ALA A 728 -44.42 15.24 4.22
N ALA A 729 -45.26 14.77 3.31
CA ALA A 729 -46.35 13.84 3.60
C ALA A 729 -45.90 12.37 3.60
N GLY A 730 -44.62 12.09 3.34
CA GLY A 730 -44.10 10.73 3.21
C GLY A 730 -44.42 10.07 1.86
N SER A 731 -44.95 10.82 0.89
CA SER A 731 -45.44 10.25 -0.37
C SER A 731 -44.34 10.10 -1.43
N TYR A 732 -44.43 9.05 -2.24
CA TYR A 732 -43.58 8.81 -3.42
C TYR A 732 -44.42 8.34 -4.63
N ASN A 733 -43.91 8.53 -5.85
CA ASN A 733 -44.63 8.14 -7.08
C ASN A 733 -43.69 7.84 -8.27
N PHE A 734 -43.75 6.62 -8.80
CA PHE A 734 -43.12 6.20 -10.05
C PHE A 734 -44.17 6.07 -11.16
N ALA A 735 -44.06 6.88 -12.21
CA ALA A 735 -45.10 6.96 -13.25
C ALA A 735 -45.05 5.83 -14.31
N ALA A 736 -43.88 5.24 -14.57
CA ALA A 736 -43.66 4.35 -15.72
C ALA A 736 -42.80 3.12 -15.37
N VAL A 737 -43.28 2.30 -14.44
CA VAL A 737 -42.65 1.03 -14.06
C VAL A 737 -43.12 -0.07 -15.03
N PRO A 738 -42.23 -0.83 -15.67
CA PRO A 738 -42.65 -1.93 -16.55
C PRO A 738 -43.51 -2.96 -15.82
N VAL A 739 -44.44 -3.59 -16.54
CA VAL A 739 -45.32 -4.62 -15.97
C VAL A 739 -44.50 -5.82 -15.50
N GLY A 740 -44.80 -6.31 -14.29
CA GLY A 740 -44.09 -7.42 -13.66
C GLY A 740 -44.00 -7.30 -12.14
N THR A 741 -43.26 -8.22 -11.54
CA THR A 741 -42.99 -8.26 -10.09
C THR A 741 -41.66 -7.57 -9.81
N TRP A 742 -41.65 -6.65 -8.84
CA TRP A 742 -40.49 -5.82 -8.50
C TRP A 742 -40.26 -5.74 -7.00
N GLU A 743 -39.01 -5.52 -6.60
CA GLU A 743 -38.60 -5.13 -5.25
C GLU A 743 -38.57 -3.60 -5.16
N LEU A 744 -39.24 -3.02 -4.17
CA LEU A 744 -38.96 -1.68 -3.68
C LEU A 744 -37.95 -1.78 -2.53
N ARG A 745 -36.83 -1.07 -2.64
CA ARG A 745 -35.88 -0.83 -1.53
C ARG A 745 -36.07 0.58 -0.99
N ILE A 746 -36.23 0.69 0.33
CA ILE A 746 -36.51 1.91 1.05
C ILE A 746 -35.42 2.15 2.09
N THR A 747 -34.77 3.30 2.03
CA THR A 747 -33.73 3.72 2.97
C THR A 747 -34.04 5.10 3.54
N ALA A 748 -33.84 5.29 4.84
CA ALA A 748 -33.99 6.58 5.51
C ALA A 748 -33.03 6.69 6.71
N PRO A 749 -32.42 7.85 6.98
CA PRO A 749 -31.56 8.03 8.16
C PRO A 749 -32.29 7.69 9.46
N GLY A 750 -31.68 6.87 10.33
CA GLY A 750 -32.26 6.45 11.61
C GLY A 750 -33.25 5.28 11.52
N TYR A 751 -33.43 4.67 10.35
CA TYR A 751 -34.34 3.53 10.13
C TYR A 751 -33.63 2.34 9.49
N GLN A 752 -34.11 1.13 9.78
CA GLN A 752 -33.69 -0.08 9.10
C GLN A 752 -34.13 -0.07 7.63
N THR A 753 -33.26 -0.52 6.72
CA THR A 753 -33.60 -0.69 5.30
C THR A 753 -34.73 -1.69 5.15
N LYS A 754 -35.76 -1.34 4.36
CA LYS A 754 -36.90 -2.23 4.10
C LYS A 754 -37.00 -2.59 2.62
N TYR A 755 -37.39 -3.84 2.37
CA TYR A 755 -37.63 -4.40 1.05
C TYR A 755 -39.08 -4.85 0.94
N VAL A 756 -39.75 -4.50 -0.15
CA VAL A 756 -41.17 -4.84 -0.39
C VAL A 756 -41.34 -5.32 -1.81
N THR A 757 -41.93 -6.49 -1.99
CA THR A 757 -42.31 -6.98 -3.31
C THR A 757 -43.64 -6.37 -3.74
N ILE A 758 -43.72 -5.91 -4.98
CA ILE A 758 -44.91 -5.35 -5.61
C ILE A 758 -45.15 -5.99 -6.98
N ASP A 759 -46.42 -6.04 -7.40
CA ASP A 759 -46.81 -6.46 -8.74
C ASP A 759 -47.43 -5.28 -9.49
N VAL A 760 -46.89 -4.97 -10.66
CA VAL A 760 -47.33 -3.85 -11.49
C VAL A 760 -48.08 -4.37 -12.70
N GLY A 761 -49.33 -3.97 -12.86
CA GLY A 761 -50.17 -4.28 -14.03
C GLY A 761 -50.13 -3.19 -15.11
N ALA A 762 -50.46 -3.56 -16.35
CA ALA A 762 -50.46 -2.65 -17.50
C ALA A 762 -51.49 -1.51 -17.31
N GLY A 763 -51.03 -0.27 -17.37
CA GLY A 763 -51.86 0.93 -17.15
C GLY A 763 -52.44 1.06 -15.74
N ALA A 764 -52.11 0.15 -14.82
CA ALA A 764 -52.65 0.10 -13.48
C ALA A 764 -51.85 1.00 -12.52
N SER A 765 -52.50 1.45 -11.44
CA SER A 765 -51.84 2.11 -10.32
C SER A 765 -51.70 1.12 -9.16
N THR A 766 -50.47 0.87 -8.74
CA THR A 766 -50.11 -0.02 -7.62
C THR A 766 -49.81 0.84 -6.41
N THR A 767 -50.60 0.69 -5.34
CA THR A 767 -50.37 1.42 -4.09
C THR A 767 -49.56 0.57 -3.10
N ALA A 768 -48.43 1.08 -2.64
CA ALA A 768 -47.56 0.41 -1.67
C ALA A 768 -47.28 1.34 -0.48
N ASN A 769 -48.05 1.22 0.60
CA ASN A 769 -47.82 1.95 1.84
C ASN A 769 -46.87 1.17 2.74
N ILE A 770 -45.87 1.85 3.32
CA ILE A 770 -44.72 1.19 3.96
C ILE A 770 -44.52 1.77 5.36
N ASN A 771 -44.36 0.89 6.34
CA ASN A 771 -43.99 1.26 7.71
C ASN A 771 -42.51 0.92 7.97
N LEU A 772 -41.70 1.91 8.35
CA LEU A 772 -40.29 1.76 8.69
C LEU A 772 -40.09 1.57 10.20
N THR A 773 -39.14 0.69 10.52
CA THR A 773 -38.68 0.42 11.89
C THR A 773 -37.43 1.25 12.17
N ALA A 774 -37.40 1.93 13.32
CA ALA A 774 -36.22 2.67 13.77
C ALA A 774 -35.04 1.72 14.04
N LEU A 775 -33.80 2.22 13.88
CA LEU A 775 -32.56 1.48 14.17
C LEU A 775 -32.36 1.22 15.66
#